data_AF-A0A947P106-F1
#
_entry.id   AF-A0A947P106-F1
#
_cell.length_a   1.000
_cell.length_b   1.000
_cell.length_c   1.000
_cell.angle_alpha   90.00
_cell.angle_beta   90.00
_cell.angle_gamma   90.00
#
_symmetry.space_group_name_H-M   'P 1'
#
loop_
_entity.id
_entity.type
_entity.pdbx_description
1 polymer ?
#
loop_
_entity_poly.entity_id
_entity_poly.type
_entity_poly.pdbx_seq_one_letter_code
_entity_poly.pdbx_strand_id
1 'polypeptide(L)'
;MTAKEKNFSLDESAQQLYKEFQGIDDTVRADVSLLLESELMEFLKQEEKKLDHLRLLLAKAVCTLMDFLQGSRLTVSDPNQNQNVRAFLSILKKIAETTKSDNKLSCRFRGQQHVGENDTTAQNDSEIYDYELSLNNVILDFNMATIVEEREKENAKSLSSNLMKAFHTMSVLNIFNFSIDLGLGDETILANIALTLKHLARYFHPGIDQTKYVVSDEYGYPSINLTLLAGTNQVRPDSLQALVEQIKPKIVGPEPATELSRFTTVYDVIIATDRFKKKLPRMPIEVNSVHQLMLHNRPDPKMTAEAVQVSRLVLSKYGNNPRMATEMISSIQEEGYRKIQTDIMGKRLTLATEFLHHADGRENKTILHNEALRNIEDGLDQIPDTIYDNISVHGNEVSALNHQGQKTMWSLHDKILSLLSFFKQRSTTNKKIQDIANKDVVFEQEDYEVIAKNFNISLYDASRLVSLLRDCFEDDGRFRRASFEKNVPEFVQYEGRVFAFLWHYLKELETRKDRVTFLNSIQILIAKLNRPQDVCAILLKDIFNSSAEVSYSDRNGLILGTILLRKYNKEGESNIELTPEEVLLVQDGLNQDMAKMATDYIEKNRELVIQKFRSITEKLFDSSAQKTLAKDQMPSRFLLYLLREMIIYFSLIGGSMAQSIIKRVIQEFGNPQSSYYKKMKNKSELRYALQLLQAACRGIRRFDDSRSSALFDEIKSNQNNFVKLNGIRSHRIAVERLIERIYQPLG
;
A
#
# COMPACT_ATOMS: atom_id res chain seq x y z
N MET A 1 -34.37 -31.89 43.54
CA MET A 1 -35.46 -31.60 44.48
C MET A 1 -35.23 -30.23 45.10
N THR A 2 -36.05 -29.27 44.67
CA THR A 2 -36.53 -28.03 45.33
C THR A 2 -35.78 -27.33 46.49
N ALA A 3 -35.46 -26.04 46.29
CA ALA A 3 -35.63 -24.95 47.26
C ALA A 3 -35.67 -23.59 46.51
N LYS A 4 -36.86 -23.10 46.14
CA LYS A 4 -37.59 -21.91 46.67
C LYS A 4 -36.93 -20.53 46.43
N GLU A 5 -37.46 -19.86 45.40
CA GLU A 5 -37.43 -18.41 45.20
C GLU A 5 -38.06 -17.67 46.41
N LYS A 6 -37.41 -16.60 46.86
CA LYS A 6 -38.03 -15.53 47.65
C LYS A 6 -38.15 -14.31 46.75
N ASN A 7 -39.37 -13.98 46.35
CA ASN A 7 -39.71 -12.73 45.67
C ASN A 7 -39.43 -11.55 46.61
N PHE A 8 -38.59 -10.63 46.14
CA PHE A 8 -38.36 -9.33 46.75
C PHE A 8 -39.50 -8.40 46.31
N SER A 9 -40.26 -7.85 47.25
CA SER A 9 -41.36 -6.90 46.98
C SER A 9 -40.90 -5.51 47.41
N LEU A 10 -40.72 -4.59 46.46
CA LEU A 10 -40.42 -3.19 46.74
C LEU A 10 -41.69 -2.45 47.20
N ASP A 11 -41.56 -1.56 48.19
CA ASP A 11 -42.66 -0.72 48.66
C ASP A 11 -43.06 0.35 47.61
N GLU A 12 -44.24 0.96 47.78
CA GLU A 12 -44.81 1.94 46.83
C GLU A 12 -43.89 3.15 46.60
N SER A 13 -43.19 3.61 47.64
CA SER A 13 -42.21 4.69 47.56
C SER A 13 -41.01 4.32 46.68
N ALA A 14 -40.51 3.09 46.79
CA ALA A 14 -39.45 2.57 45.93
C ALA A 14 -39.92 2.34 44.48
N GLN A 15 -41.19 1.94 44.27
CA GLN A 15 -41.77 1.81 42.93
C GLN A 15 -41.96 3.17 42.24
N GLN A 16 -42.25 4.22 43.00
CA GLN A 16 -42.43 5.57 42.48
C GLN A 16 -41.08 6.18 42.09
N LEU A 17 -40.04 5.95 42.90
CA LEU A 17 -38.66 6.28 42.55
C LEU A 17 -38.20 5.54 41.27
N TYR A 18 -38.55 4.25 41.14
CA TYR A 18 -38.22 3.44 39.97
C TYR A 18 -38.88 3.93 38.67
N LYS A 19 -40.09 4.51 38.77
CA LYS A 19 -40.78 5.16 37.64
C LYS A 19 -40.16 6.51 37.27
N GLU A 20 -39.68 7.29 38.25
CA GLU A 20 -39.04 8.59 38.00
C GLU A 20 -37.66 8.48 37.35
N PHE A 21 -36.94 7.36 37.57
CA PHE A 21 -35.62 7.12 36.97
C PHE A 21 -35.63 6.59 35.52
N GLN A 22 -36.77 6.61 34.81
CA GLN A 22 -36.93 6.04 33.46
C GLN A 22 -36.27 4.66 33.33
N GLY A 23 -36.93 3.64 33.88
CA GLY A 23 -36.77 2.21 33.62
C GLY A 23 -35.44 1.78 32.99
N ILE A 24 -34.58 1.16 33.79
CA ILE A 24 -33.50 0.32 33.27
C ILE A 24 -34.12 -0.64 32.25
N ASP A 25 -33.71 -0.48 31.00
CA ASP A 25 -34.12 -1.31 29.87
C ASP A 25 -33.56 -2.73 30.09
N ASP A 26 -34.33 -3.57 30.77
CA ASP A 26 -34.02 -4.98 31.07
C ASP A 26 -34.09 -5.89 29.82
N THR A 27 -34.03 -5.32 28.61
CA THR A 27 -33.90 -6.08 27.36
C THR A 27 -32.47 -6.55 27.07
N VAL A 28 -31.48 -6.15 27.86
CA VAL A 28 -30.15 -6.79 27.85
C VAL A 28 -30.03 -7.76 29.01
N ARG A 29 -30.74 -8.90 28.91
CA ARG A 29 -30.14 -10.14 29.42
C ARG A 29 -28.89 -10.37 28.60
N ALA A 30 -27.79 -9.78 29.06
CA ALA A 30 -26.47 -10.00 28.53
C ALA A 30 -26.23 -11.51 28.52
N ASP A 31 -26.19 -12.08 27.33
CA ASP A 31 -25.59 -13.39 27.13
C ASP A 31 -24.16 -13.29 27.66
N VAL A 32 -23.90 -13.85 28.84
CA VAL A 32 -22.61 -13.81 29.56
C VAL A 32 -21.57 -14.73 28.87
N SER A 33 -21.59 -14.79 27.53
CA SER A 33 -20.67 -15.60 26.72
C SER A 33 -19.98 -14.84 25.58
N LEU A 34 -20.12 -13.51 25.49
CA LEU A 34 -19.24 -12.71 24.62
C LEU A 34 -17.89 -12.47 25.32
N LEU A 35 -16.92 -13.31 24.96
CA LEU A 35 -15.50 -13.13 25.21
C LEU A 35 -15.12 -11.65 24.98
N LEU A 36 -14.80 -10.90 26.05
CA LEU A 36 -14.25 -9.54 25.95
C LEU A 36 -13.07 -9.56 24.96
N GLU A 37 -13.28 -8.95 23.79
CA GLU A 37 -12.24 -8.78 22.78
C GLU A 37 -11.13 -7.87 23.34
N SER A 38 -9.89 -8.03 22.86
CA SER A 38 -8.78 -7.14 23.23
C SER A 38 -9.05 -5.72 22.77
N GLU A 39 -8.76 -4.73 23.62
CA GLU A 39 -8.91 -3.31 23.28
C GLU A 39 -7.95 -2.88 22.15
N LEU A 40 -6.72 -3.43 22.14
CA LEU A 40 -5.75 -3.20 21.07
C LEU A 40 -6.25 -3.81 19.75
N MET A 41 -6.70 -5.07 19.77
CA MET A 41 -7.24 -5.73 18.58
C MET A 41 -8.51 -5.04 18.08
N GLU A 42 -9.38 -4.60 19.00
CA GLU A 42 -10.58 -3.85 18.65
C GLU A 42 -10.22 -2.53 17.98
N PHE A 43 -9.24 -1.78 18.51
CA PHE A 43 -8.75 -0.56 17.88
C PHE A 43 -8.18 -0.82 16.47
N LEU A 44 -7.33 -1.82 16.31
CA LEU A 44 -6.75 -2.16 15.00
C LEU A 44 -7.85 -2.58 14.00
N LYS A 45 -8.83 -3.37 14.45
CA LYS A 45 -10.03 -3.71 13.66
C LYS A 45 -10.87 -2.47 13.34
N GLN A 46 -11.02 -1.52 14.26
CA GLN A 46 -11.77 -0.28 14.02
C GLN A 46 -11.08 0.60 12.97
N GLU A 47 -9.75 0.69 12.99
CA GLU A 47 -8.99 1.40 11.97
C GLU A 47 -9.12 0.74 10.59
N GLU A 48 -9.07 -0.59 10.53
CA GLU A 48 -9.37 -1.35 9.31
C GLU A 48 -10.82 -1.14 8.85
N LYS A 49 -11.79 -1.16 9.76
CA LYS A 49 -13.20 -0.87 9.47
C LYS A 49 -13.40 0.54 8.91
N LYS A 50 -12.61 1.52 9.32
CA LYS A 50 -12.65 2.88 8.72
C LYS A 50 -12.20 2.84 7.25
N LEU A 51 -11.16 2.08 6.94
CA LEU A 51 -10.70 1.88 5.56
C LEU A 51 -11.76 1.12 4.76
N ASP A 52 -12.37 0.09 5.33
CA ASP A 52 -13.43 -0.70 4.69
C ASP A 52 -14.70 0.11 4.46
N HIS A 53 -15.07 0.97 5.40
CA HIS A 53 -16.17 1.90 5.21
C HIS A 53 -15.92 2.81 3.99
N LEU A 54 -14.70 3.32 3.84
CA LEU A 54 -14.33 4.12 2.68
C LEU A 54 -14.39 3.29 1.38
N ARG A 55 -13.91 2.04 1.40
CA ARG A 55 -14.05 1.11 0.25
C ARG A 55 -15.49 0.85 -0.12
N LEU A 56 -16.37 0.65 0.86
CA LEU A 56 -17.81 0.48 0.62
C LEU A 56 -18.42 1.73 -0.01
N LEU A 57 -18.01 2.93 0.41
CA LEU A 57 -18.43 4.18 -0.22
C LEU A 57 -17.92 4.28 -1.67
N LEU A 58 -16.66 3.92 -1.94
CA LEU A 58 -16.10 3.89 -3.28
C LEU A 58 -16.89 2.94 -4.19
N ALA A 59 -17.14 1.72 -3.73
CA ALA A 59 -17.93 0.76 -4.49
C ALA A 59 -19.34 1.26 -4.77
N LYS A 60 -20.03 1.78 -3.74
CA LYS A 60 -21.38 2.35 -3.88
C LYS A 60 -21.39 3.51 -4.87
N ALA A 61 -20.37 4.38 -4.85
CA ALA A 61 -20.27 5.48 -5.80
C ALA A 61 -20.18 4.96 -7.24
N VAL A 62 -19.30 3.99 -7.51
CA VAL A 62 -19.12 3.43 -8.86
C VAL A 62 -20.34 2.65 -9.33
N CYS A 63 -20.94 1.81 -8.48
CA CYS A 63 -22.17 1.10 -8.82
C CYS A 63 -23.30 2.07 -9.13
N THR A 64 -23.53 3.09 -8.30
CA THR A 64 -24.57 4.10 -8.52
C THR A 64 -24.33 4.90 -9.81
N LEU A 65 -23.06 5.24 -10.11
CA LEU A 65 -22.69 5.91 -11.34
C LEU A 65 -23.00 5.03 -12.57
N MET A 66 -22.64 3.75 -12.53
CA MET A 66 -22.87 2.82 -13.63
C MET A 66 -24.35 2.52 -13.81
N ASP A 67 -25.12 2.34 -12.73
CA ASP A 67 -26.57 2.16 -12.78
C ASP A 67 -27.25 3.39 -13.41
N PHE A 68 -26.81 4.60 -13.04
CA PHE A 68 -27.28 5.85 -13.64
C PHE A 68 -26.98 5.89 -15.14
N LEU A 69 -25.74 5.59 -15.55
CA LEU A 69 -25.35 5.62 -16.96
C LEU A 69 -26.01 4.51 -17.78
N GLN A 70 -26.34 3.36 -17.19
CA GLN A 70 -27.05 2.28 -17.89
C GLN A 70 -28.54 2.58 -18.07
N GLY A 71 -29.19 3.15 -17.04
CA GLY A 71 -30.63 3.42 -17.03
C GLY A 71 -31.07 4.72 -17.72
N SER A 72 -30.13 5.60 -18.08
CA SER A 72 -30.45 6.95 -18.59
C SER A 72 -30.81 6.97 -20.08
N ARG A 73 -31.99 6.43 -20.44
CA ARG A 73 -32.65 6.83 -21.70
C ARG A 73 -33.14 8.28 -21.52
N LEU A 74 -32.65 9.20 -22.35
CA LEU A 74 -33.00 10.63 -22.26
C LEU A 74 -34.49 10.86 -22.56
N THR A 75 -35.32 10.93 -21.54
CA THR A 75 -36.57 11.71 -21.57
C THR A 75 -36.46 12.83 -20.53
N VAL A 76 -36.80 14.06 -20.94
CA VAL A 76 -36.38 15.33 -20.33
C VAL A 76 -36.93 15.59 -18.91
N SER A 77 -37.65 14.67 -18.28
CA SER A 77 -38.21 14.84 -16.93
C SER A 77 -38.50 13.51 -16.25
N ASP A 78 -37.51 12.61 -16.16
CA ASP A 78 -37.65 11.42 -15.31
C ASP A 78 -37.26 11.75 -13.85
N PRO A 79 -38.21 11.79 -12.90
CA PRO A 79 -37.91 11.99 -11.49
C PRO A 79 -36.95 10.93 -10.91
N ASN A 80 -36.91 9.72 -11.47
CA ASN A 80 -35.98 8.67 -11.03
C ASN A 80 -34.52 9.00 -11.37
N GLN A 81 -34.25 9.66 -12.50
CA GLN A 81 -32.89 10.09 -12.85
C GLN A 81 -32.35 11.14 -11.88
N ASN A 82 -33.20 12.09 -11.47
CA ASN A 82 -32.83 13.08 -10.46
C ASN A 82 -32.57 12.45 -9.09
N GLN A 83 -33.28 11.36 -8.76
CA GLN A 83 -33.03 10.60 -7.52
C GLN A 83 -31.67 9.89 -7.55
N ASN A 84 -31.32 9.23 -8.65
CA ASN A 84 -30.03 8.54 -8.79
C ASN A 84 -28.84 9.52 -8.73
N VAL A 85 -28.95 10.68 -9.40
CA VAL A 85 -27.92 11.73 -9.31
C VAL A 85 -27.78 12.24 -7.86
N ARG A 86 -28.90 12.50 -7.16
CA ARG A 86 -28.83 12.90 -5.74
C ARG A 86 -28.21 11.82 -4.84
N ALA A 87 -28.53 10.55 -5.08
CA ALA A 87 -27.94 9.44 -4.34
C ALA A 87 -26.42 9.37 -4.55
N PHE A 88 -25.97 9.48 -5.80
CA PHE A 88 -24.54 9.53 -6.14
C PHE A 88 -23.82 10.70 -5.46
N LEU A 89 -24.37 11.92 -5.56
CA LEU A 89 -23.78 13.10 -4.92
C LEU A 89 -23.74 12.98 -3.39
N SER A 90 -24.76 12.37 -2.78
CA SER A 90 -24.77 12.11 -1.34
C SER A 90 -23.64 11.16 -0.91
N ILE A 91 -23.32 10.16 -1.73
CA ILE A 91 -22.19 9.25 -1.47
C ILE A 91 -20.87 10.02 -1.60
N LEU A 92 -20.70 10.81 -2.66
CA LEU A 92 -19.49 11.63 -2.86
C LEU A 92 -19.26 12.63 -1.72
N LYS A 93 -20.33 13.25 -1.21
CA LYS A 93 -20.26 14.14 -0.05
C LYS A 93 -19.75 13.42 1.19
N LYS A 94 -20.27 12.21 1.49
CA LYS A 94 -19.78 11.37 2.60
C LYS A 94 -18.31 10.99 2.45
N ILE A 95 -17.86 10.70 1.22
CA ILE A 95 -16.44 10.44 0.94
C ILE A 95 -15.60 11.67 1.31
N ALA A 96 -15.99 12.85 0.82
CA ALA A 96 -15.25 14.09 1.07
C ALA A 96 -15.18 14.47 2.56
N GLU A 97 -16.28 14.28 3.30
CA GLU A 97 -16.36 14.50 4.75
C GLU A 97 -15.42 13.56 5.55
N THR A 98 -15.13 12.37 5.02
CA THR A 98 -14.35 11.34 5.72
C THR A 98 -12.84 11.57 5.62
N THR A 99 -12.34 12.06 4.49
CA THR A 99 -10.90 12.07 4.16
C THR A 99 -10.18 13.40 4.40
N LYS A 100 -10.88 14.54 4.49
CA LYS A 100 -10.35 15.87 4.86
C LYS A 100 -9.17 16.44 4.02
N SER A 101 -8.78 15.81 2.91
CA SER A 101 -7.69 16.25 2.02
C SER A 101 -8.14 16.29 0.55
N ASP A 102 -7.25 16.62 -0.39
CA ASP A 102 -7.51 16.53 -1.84
C ASP A 102 -8.08 15.14 -2.17
N ASN A 103 -9.23 15.11 -2.83
CA ASN A 103 -10.12 13.95 -2.90
C ASN A 103 -10.41 13.60 -4.34
N LYS A 104 -9.42 13.01 -4.99
CA LYS A 104 -9.58 12.52 -6.35
C LYS A 104 -9.89 11.03 -6.34
N LEU A 105 -11.14 10.69 -6.65
CA LEU A 105 -11.53 9.31 -6.90
C LEU A 105 -11.08 8.94 -8.31
N SER A 106 -10.31 7.87 -8.46
CA SER A 106 -9.87 7.39 -9.77
C SER A 106 -10.20 5.91 -9.94
N CYS A 107 -10.62 5.53 -11.15
CA CYS A 107 -10.83 4.16 -11.56
C CYS A 107 -10.00 3.86 -12.81
N ARG A 108 -9.32 2.73 -12.84
CA ARG A 108 -8.50 2.30 -13.98
C ARG A 108 -8.69 0.83 -14.29
N PHE A 109 -8.89 0.52 -15.57
CA PHE A 109 -8.81 -0.83 -16.10
C PHE A 109 -7.37 -1.32 -16.05
N ARG A 110 -7.16 -2.44 -15.35
CA ARG A 110 -5.85 -3.09 -15.23
C ARG A 110 -5.69 -4.20 -16.27
N GLY A 111 -6.78 -4.88 -16.62
CA GLY A 111 -6.76 -5.97 -17.59
C GLY A 111 -6.04 -7.24 -17.10
N GLN A 112 -6.10 -7.54 -15.79
CA GLN A 112 -5.66 -8.82 -15.22
C GLN A 112 -6.80 -9.85 -15.26
N GLN A 113 -6.48 -11.11 -15.59
CA GLN A 113 -7.44 -12.20 -15.45
C GLN A 113 -7.58 -12.57 -13.96
N HIS A 114 -8.82 -12.72 -13.48
CA HIS A 114 -9.13 -13.32 -12.18
C HIS A 114 -9.88 -14.62 -12.47
N VAL A 115 -9.20 -15.75 -12.32
CA VAL A 115 -9.84 -17.06 -12.37
C VAL A 115 -10.51 -17.27 -11.01
N GLY A 116 -11.84 -17.28 -10.97
CA GLY A 116 -12.56 -17.68 -9.76
C GLY A 116 -12.24 -19.16 -9.45
N GLU A 117 -11.91 -19.47 -8.20
CA GLU A 117 -11.52 -20.82 -7.76
C GLU A 117 -12.60 -21.90 -7.96
N ASN A 118 -13.82 -21.55 -8.37
CA ASN A 118 -14.96 -22.47 -8.46
C ASN A 118 -15.66 -22.57 -9.82
N ASP A 119 -15.20 -21.89 -10.89
CA ASP A 119 -15.88 -21.96 -12.19
C ASP A 119 -15.16 -22.88 -13.18
N THR A 120 -15.34 -24.19 -13.00
CA THR A 120 -14.92 -25.21 -13.97
C THR A 120 -15.76 -25.23 -15.25
N THR A 121 -16.71 -24.31 -15.41
CA THR A 121 -17.66 -24.27 -16.55
C THR A 121 -17.51 -23.06 -17.47
N ALA A 122 -16.57 -22.14 -17.25
CA ALA A 122 -16.37 -21.00 -18.13
C ALA A 122 -15.51 -21.36 -19.36
N GLN A 123 -16.06 -22.18 -20.25
CA GLN A 123 -15.47 -22.52 -21.55
C GLN A 123 -15.85 -21.54 -22.68
N ASN A 124 -16.41 -20.36 -22.38
CA ASN A 124 -16.72 -19.33 -23.38
C ASN A 124 -16.48 -17.91 -22.80
N ASP A 125 -15.58 -17.14 -23.41
CA ASP A 125 -15.62 -15.67 -23.59
C ASP A 125 -16.12 -14.76 -22.45
N SER A 126 -15.92 -15.09 -21.16
CA SER A 126 -16.16 -14.11 -20.10
C SER A 126 -14.99 -13.12 -20.07
N GLU A 127 -15.09 -12.01 -20.80
CA GLU A 127 -14.17 -10.89 -20.66
C GLU A 127 -14.11 -10.48 -19.18
N ILE A 128 -12.95 -10.65 -18.56
CA ILE A 128 -12.78 -10.37 -17.14
C ILE A 128 -12.60 -8.86 -16.98
N TYR A 129 -13.58 -8.23 -16.34
CA TYR A 129 -13.59 -6.79 -16.09
C TYR A 129 -12.78 -6.44 -14.86
N ASP A 130 -11.46 -6.32 -15.04
CA ASP A 130 -10.53 -6.02 -13.95
C ASP A 130 -10.20 -4.53 -13.86
N TYR A 131 -10.77 -3.88 -12.85
CA TYR A 131 -10.59 -2.47 -12.54
C TYR A 131 -10.08 -2.28 -11.11
N GLU A 132 -9.34 -1.20 -10.91
CA GLU A 132 -8.86 -0.73 -9.62
C GLU A 132 -9.43 0.65 -9.31
N LEU A 133 -10.10 0.76 -8.17
CA LEU A 133 -10.56 2.01 -7.59
C LEU A 133 -9.52 2.52 -6.59
N SER A 134 -9.29 3.82 -6.62
CA SER A 134 -8.34 4.48 -5.75
C SER A 134 -8.90 5.82 -5.25
N LEU A 135 -8.59 6.12 -4.00
CA LEU A 135 -8.78 7.42 -3.38
C LEU A 135 -7.64 7.65 -2.40
N ASN A 136 -6.76 8.59 -2.71
CA ASN A 136 -5.50 8.77 -2.00
C ASN A 136 -4.72 7.44 -1.97
N ASN A 137 -4.37 6.93 -0.78
CA ASN A 137 -3.66 5.66 -0.63
C ASN A 137 -4.59 4.45 -0.45
N VAL A 138 -5.93 4.65 -0.48
CA VAL A 138 -6.90 3.57 -0.32
C VAL A 138 -7.23 2.98 -1.68
N ILE A 139 -7.04 1.67 -1.80
CA ILE A 139 -7.27 0.91 -3.03
C ILE A 139 -8.40 -0.10 -2.81
N LEU A 140 -9.22 -0.28 -3.83
CA LEU A 140 -10.26 -1.30 -3.92
C LEU A 140 -10.25 -1.93 -5.31
N ASP A 141 -9.83 -3.19 -5.38
CA ASP A 141 -9.96 -4.06 -6.53
C ASP A 141 -10.87 -5.25 -6.21
N PHE A 142 -11.06 -6.19 -7.14
CA PHE A 142 -11.92 -7.36 -6.92
C PHE A 142 -11.49 -8.19 -5.70
N ASN A 143 -10.19 -8.47 -5.54
CA ASN A 143 -9.67 -9.25 -4.41
C ASN A 143 -9.85 -8.51 -3.07
N MET A 144 -9.65 -7.20 -3.04
CA MET A 144 -9.94 -6.43 -1.84
C MET A 144 -11.45 -6.39 -1.56
N ALA A 145 -12.29 -6.37 -2.60
CA ALA A 145 -13.74 -6.42 -2.43
C ALA A 145 -14.21 -7.74 -1.81
N THR A 146 -13.64 -8.89 -2.20
CA THR A 146 -13.96 -10.18 -1.57
C THR A 146 -13.52 -10.20 -0.10
N ILE A 147 -12.32 -9.70 0.21
CA ILE A 147 -11.85 -9.58 1.60
C ILE A 147 -12.78 -8.68 2.42
N VAL A 148 -13.19 -7.52 1.90
CA VAL A 148 -14.13 -6.62 2.58
C VAL A 148 -15.48 -7.30 2.79
N GLU A 149 -15.98 -8.05 1.80
CA GLU A 149 -17.24 -8.79 1.88
C GLU A 149 -17.23 -9.84 3.01
N GLU A 150 -16.11 -10.56 3.16
CA GLU A 150 -15.92 -11.51 4.26
C GLU A 150 -15.86 -10.83 5.64
N ARG A 151 -15.21 -9.67 5.74
CA ARG A 151 -15.05 -8.92 7.00
C ARG A 151 -16.36 -8.25 7.45
N GLU A 152 -17.05 -7.59 6.53
CA GLU A 152 -18.22 -6.74 6.80
C GLU A 152 -19.56 -7.49 6.67
N LYS A 153 -19.55 -8.71 6.11
CA LYS A 153 -20.69 -9.62 6.00
C LYS A 153 -21.94 -8.92 5.47
N GLU A 154 -22.94 -8.67 6.32
CA GLU A 154 -24.24 -8.08 5.92
C GLU A 154 -24.08 -6.68 5.32
N ASN A 155 -23.14 -5.86 5.81
CA ASN A 155 -22.91 -4.49 5.33
C ASN A 155 -22.30 -4.43 3.92
N ALA A 156 -21.62 -5.50 3.53
CA ALA A 156 -20.89 -5.64 2.27
C ALA A 156 -21.46 -6.79 1.41
N LYS A 157 -22.67 -7.26 1.71
CA LYS A 157 -23.28 -8.38 1.02
C LYS A 157 -23.37 -8.11 -0.49
N SER A 158 -22.84 -9.04 -1.28
CA SER A 158 -22.78 -8.95 -2.73
C SER A 158 -21.92 -7.80 -3.25
N LEU A 159 -20.98 -7.29 -2.45
CA LEU A 159 -20.09 -6.19 -2.86
C LEU A 159 -19.29 -6.57 -4.12
N SER A 160 -18.63 -7.73 -4.09
CA SER A 160 -17.81 -8.22 -5.21
C SER A 160 -18.63 -8.38 -6.49
N SER A 161 -19.81 -9.02 -6.39
CA SER A 161 -20.69 -9.24 -7.55
C SER A 161 -21.32 -7.95 -8.09
N ASN A 162 -21.65 -6.98 -7.23
CA ASN A 162 -22.14 -5.67 -7.67
C ASN A 162 -21.05 -4.86 -8.38
N LEU A 163 -19.81 -4.90 -7.88
CA LEU A 163 -18.67 -4.28 -8.56
C LEU A 163 -18.43 -4.92 -9.93
N MET A 164 -18.49 -6.25 -10.04
CA MET A 164 -18.33 -6.92 -11.34
C MET A 164 -19.40 -6.50 -12.36
N LYS A 165 -20.65 -6.31 -11.93
CA LYS A 165 -21.70 -5.75 -12.79
C LYS A 165 -21.38 -4.32 -13.24
N ALA A 166 -20.92 -3.48 -12.31
CA ALA A 166 -20.52 -2.11 -12.62
C ALA A 166 -19.35 -2.10 -13.63
N PHE A 167 -18.34 -2.95 -13.42
CA PHE A 167 -17.18 -3.07 -14.32
C PHE A 167 -17.55 -3.63 -15.70
N HIS A 168 -18.51 -4.55 -15.79
CA HIS A 168 -19.10 -4.98 -17.05
C HIS A 168 -19.75 -3.79 -17.78
N THR A 169 -20.61 -3.03 -17.09
CA THR A 169 -21.25 -1.83 -17.64
C THR A 169 -20.22 -0.80 -18.12
N MET A 170 -19.16 -0.57 -17.36
CA MET A 170 -18.04 0.29 -17.78
C MET A 170 -17.45 -0.16 -19.11
N SER A 171 -17.14 -1.45 -19.26
CA SER A 171 -16.57 -1.99 -20.49
C SER A 171 -17.53 -1.85 -21.68
N VAL A 172 -18.82 -2.13 -21.49
CA VAL A 172 -19.86 -1.94 -22.53
C VAL A 172 -19.95 -0.48 -22.97
N LEU A 173 -19.80 0.45 -22.04
CA LEU A 173 -19.77 1.90 -22.32
C LEU A 173 -18.39 2.39 -22.81
N ASN A 174 -17.42 1.50 -23.02
CA ASN A 174 -16.03 1.82 -23.37
C ASN A 174 -15.35 2.77 -22.36
N ILE A 175 -15.66 2.67 -21.07
CA ILE A 175 -15.03 3.42 -19.99
C ILE A 175 -13.93 2.56 -19.38
N PHE A 176 -12.67 2.81 -19.74
CA PHE A 176 -11.51 2.06 -19.24
C PHE A 176 -10.71 2.83 -18.19
N ASN A 177 -10.96 4.12 -18.04
CA ASN A 177 -10.57 4.87 -16.85
C ASN A 177 -11.46 6.08 -16.67
N PHE A 178 -11.57 6.54 -15.42
CA PHE A 178 -12.14 7.84 -15.13
C PHE A 178 -11.56 8.43 -13.85
N SER A 179 -11.68 9.73 -13.69
CA SER A 179 -11.39 10.41 -12.43
C SER A 179 -12.47 11.42 -12.09
N ILE A 180 -12.73 11.57 -10.80
CA ILE A 180 -13.68 12.52 -10.24
C ILE A 180 -12.95 13.35 -9.20
N ASP A 181 -12.84 14.65 -9.47
CA ASP A 181 -12.32 15.64 -8.54
C ASP A 181 -13.44 16.11 -7.62
N LEU A 182 -13.32 15.75 -6.33
CA LEU A 182 -14.30 16.12 -5.30
C LEU A 182 -13.93 17.44 -4.61
N GLY A 183 -12.72 17.98 -4.83
CA GLY A 183 -12.15 19.07 -4.04
C GLY A 183 -12.40 18.92 -2.54
N LEU A 184 -12.93 19.98 -1.91
CA LEU A 184 -13.33 19.96 -0.49
C LEU A 184 -14.77 19.46 -0.25
N GLY A 185 -15.46 18.97 -1.28
CA GLY A 185 -16.85 18.53 -1.20
C GLY A 185 -17.86 19.68 -1.07
N ASP A 186 -17.52 20.87 -1.55
CA ASP A 186 -18.44 22.01 -1.51
C ASP A 186 -19.63 21.84 -2.48
N GLU A 187 -20.72 22.56 -2.20
CA GLU A 187 -21.96 22.47 -2.99
C GLU A 187 -21.77 22.93 -4.46
N THR A 188 -20.76 23.77 -4.74
CA THR A 188 -20.48 24.24 -6.11
C THR A 188 -19.87 23.13 -6.94
N ILE A 189 -18.90 22.39 -6.38
CA ILE A 189 -18.29 21.22 -7.00
C ILE A 189 -19.34 20.13 -7.22
N LEU A 190 -20.18 19.84 -6.22
CA LEU A 190 -21.25 18.84 -6.36
C LEU A 190 -22.27 19.24 -7.44
N ALA A 191 -22.61 20.52 -7.55
CA ALA A 191 -23.47 21.02 -8.63
C ALA A 191 -22.81 20.85 -10.02
N ASN A 192 -21.51 21.12 -10.13
CA ASN A 192 -20.75 20.90 -11.36
C ASN A 192 -20.69 19.41 -11.73
N ILE A 193 -20.46 18.52 -10.76
CA ILE A 193 -20.51 17.06 -10.98
C ILE A 193 -21.88 16.66 -11.52
N ALA A 194 -22.97 17.14 -10.91
CA ALA A 194 -24.33 16.87 -11.36
C ALA A 194 -24.56 17.29 -12.82
N LEU A 195 -24.05 18.47 -13.20
CA LEU A 195 -24.13 18.98 -14.57
C LEU A 195 -23.31 18.10 -15.53
N THR A 196 -22.08 17.76 -15.17
CA THR A 196 -21.22 16.88 -15.99
C THR A 196 -21.85 15.51 -16.21
N LEU A 197 -22.49 14.93 -15.19
CA LEU A 197 -23.20 13.64 -15.31
C LEU A 197 -24.34 13.67 -16.32
N LYS A 198 -25.12 14.75 -16.38
CA LYS A 198 -26.18 14.91 -17.38
C LYS A 198 -25.61 14.92 -18.79
N HIS A 199 -24.49 15.63 -19.00
CA HIS A 199 -23.81 15.67 -20.28
C HIS A 199 -23.16 14.34 -20.66
N LEU A 200 -22.67 13.58 -19.67
CA LEU A 200 -22.09 12.25 -19.85
C LEU A 200 -23.16 11.22 -20.24
N ALA A 201 -24.30 11.21 -19.54
CA ALA A 201 -25.44 10.38 -19.92
C ALA A 201 -25.91 10.69 -21.35
N ARG A 202 -25.97 11.98 -21.71
CA ARG A 202 -26.32 12.40 -23.07
C ARG A 202 -25.31 11.97 -24.14
N TYR A 203 -24.03 11.85 -23.78
CA TYR A 203 -23.01 11.36 -24.69
C TYR A 203 -23.23 9.87 -25.03
N PHE A 204 -23.51 9.03 -24.02
CA PHE A 204 -23.70 7.59 -24.20
C PHE A 204 -25.08 7.21 -24.76
N HIS A 205 -26.11 7.98 -24.45
CA HIS A 205 -27.47 7.77 -24.93
C HIS A 205 -27.95 8.96 -25.77
N PRO A 206 -27.34 9.20 -26.93
CA PRO A 206 -27.68 10.35 -27.76
C PRO A 206 -29.12 10.23 -28.27
N GLY A 207 -29.84 11.35 -28.25
CA GLY A 207 -31.10 11.47 -28.98
C GLY A 207 -30.88 11.50 -30.50
N ILE A 208 -31.91 11.89 -31.25
CA ILE A 208 -31.96 11.82 -32.73
C ILE A 208 -30.83 12.62 -33.44
N ASP A 209 -30.17 13.59 -32.78
CA ASP A 209 -29.23 14.55 -33.39
C ASP A 209 -27.79 14.44 -32.82
N GLN A 210 -27.21 13.23 -32.85
CA GLN A 210 -25.91 12.90 -32.25
C GLN A 210 -24.73 13.70 -32.83
N THR A 211 -24.72 13.95 -34.15
CA THR A 211 -23.59 14.56 -34.87
C THR A 211 -23.35 16.03 -34.52
N LYS A 212 -24.36 16.74 -33.99
CA LYS A 212 -24.23 18.15 -33.58
C LYS A 212 -23.82 18.33 -32.13
N TYR A 213 -23.79 17.25 -31.35
CA TYR A 213 -23.48 17.31 -29.92
C TYR A 213 -22.02 16.93 -29.61
N VAL A 214 -21.43 16.04 -30.41
CA VAL A 214 -20.10 15.48 -30.18
C VAL A 214 -19.02 16.39 -30.74
N VAL A 215 -17.97 16.61 -29.95
CA VAL A 215 -16.73 17.30 -30.36
C VAL A 215 -15.65 16.26 -30.60
N SER A 216 -14.95 16.36 -31.72
CA SER A 216 -13.82 15.50 -32.06
C SER A 216 -12.50 16.04 -31.52
N ASP A 217 -11.58 15.14 -31.18
CA ASP A 217 -10.22 15.47 -30.77
C ASP A 217 -9.32 15.89 -31.95
N GLU A 218 -8.05 16.18 -31.63
CA GLU A 218 -7.02 16.51 -32.62
C GLU A 218 -6.73 15.41 -33.63
N TYR A 219 -7.11 14.16 -33.37
CA TYR A 219 -6.96 13.02 -34.28
C TYR A 219 -8.23 12.76 -35.11
N GLY A 220 -9.31 13.53 -34.88
CA GLY A 220 -10.57 13.42 -35.58
C GLY A 220 -11.54 12.39 -34.98
N TYR A 221 -11.24 11.86 -33.78
CA TYR A 221 -12.09 10.89 -33.10
C TYR A 221 -13.03 11.57 -32.09
N PRO A 222 -14.24 11.02 -31.87
CA PRO A 222 -15.15 11.50 -30.83
C PRO A 222 -14.49 11.60 -29.45
N SER A 223 -14.51 12.78 -28.83
CA SER A 223 -13.91 13.02 -27.52
C SER A 223 -14.98 13.24 -26.45
N ILE A 224 -15.05 12.34 -25.47
CA ILE A 224 -15.92 12.49 -24.29
C ILE A 224 -15.55 13.80 -23.58
N ASN A 225 -14.27 14.01 -23.28
CA ASN A 225 -13.83 15.13 -22.46
C ASN A 225 -14.07 16.50 -23.13
N LEU A 226 -13.81 16.65 -24.42
CA LEU A 226 -14.13 17.89 -25.13
C LEU A 226 -15.64 18.12 -25.23
N THR A 227 -16.42 17.05 -25.45
CA THR A 227 -17.89 17.15 -25.51
C THR A 227 -18.48 17.57 -24.16
N LEU A 228 -18.00 16.99 -23.06
CA LEU A 228 -18.38 17.38 -21.71
C LEU A 228 -17.97 18.82 -21.40
N LEU A 229 -16.77 19.24 -21.82
CA LEU A 229 -16.29 20.60 -21.64
C LEU A 229 -17.19 21.63 -22.35
N ALA A 230 -17.61 21.34 -23.59
CA ALA A 230 -18.57 22.17 -24.31
C ALA A 230 -19.90 22.26 -23.57
N GLY A 231 -20.47 21.12 -23.19
CA GLY A 231 -21.78 21.04 -22.54
C GLY A 231 -21.83 21.78 -21.20
N THR A 232 -20.88 21.46 -20.31
CA THR A 232 -20.80 22.04 -18.96
C THR A 232 -20.57 23.55 -18.96
N ASN A 233 -19.83 24.06 -19.95
CA ASN A 233 -19.57 25.49 -20.11
C ASN A 233 -20.55 26.21 -21.04
N GLN A 234 -21.62 25.53 -21.49
CA GLN A 234 -22.64 26.08 -22.39
C GLN A 234 -22.09 26.65 -23.70
N VAL A 235 -21.00 26.06 -24.21
CA VAL A 235 -20.40 26.41 -25.49
C VAL A 235 -20.96 25.51 -26.59
N ARG A 236 -21.29 26.09 -27.74
CA ARG A 236 -21.75 25.31 -28.89
C ARG A 236 -20.64 24.35 -29.35
N PRO A 237 -20.93 23.05 -29.59
CA PRO A 237 -19.95 22.07 -30.05
C PRO A 237 -19.13 22.55 -31.25
N ASP A 238 -19.75 23.15 -32.26
CA ASP A 238 -19.04 23.71 -33.44
C ASP A 238 -18.01 24.80 -33.07
N SER A 239 -18.32 25.61 -32.05
CA SER A 239 -17.40 26.65 -31.58
C SER A 239 -16.19 26.06 -30.86
N LEU A 240 -16.40 24.98 -30.10
CA LEU A 240 -15.29 24.25 -29.48
C LEU A 240 -14.50 23.46 -30.53
N GLN A 241 -15.16 22.85 -31.52
CA GLN A 241 -14.50 22.19 -32.65
C GLN A 241 -13.60 23.17 -33.41
N ALA A 242 -14.08 24.38 -33.69
CA ALA A 242 -13.25 25.42 -34.33
C ALA A 242 -12.02 25.79 -33.49
N LEU A 243 -12.13 25.79 -32.16
CA LEU A 243 -10.98 25.99 -31.27
C LEU A 243 -10.00 24.81 -31.34
N VAL A 244 -10.50 23.57 -31.41
CA VAL A 244 -9.66 22.38 -31.58
C VAL A 244 -8.85 22.47 -32.87
N GLU A 245 -9.47 22.81 -34.00
CA GLU A 245 -8.78 22.98 -35.27
C GLU A 245 -7.72 24.10 -35.25
N GLN A 246 -7.93 25.16 -34.46
CA GLN A 246 -6.94 26.23 -34.29
C GLN A 246 -5.73 25.82 -33.44
N ILE A 247 -5.94 24.96 -32.44
CA ILE A 247 -4.89 24.55 -31.50
C ILE A 247 -4.11 23.34 -32.04
N LYS A 248 -4.79 22.38 -32.67
CA LYS A 248 -4.23 21.13 -33.23
C LYS A 248 -2.87 21.31 -33.94
N PRO A 249 -2.68 22.21 -34.92
CA PRO A 249 -1.41 22.33 -35.62
C PRO A 249 -0.25 22.77 -34.71
N LYS A 250 -0.56 23.40 -33.56
CA LYS A 250 0.46 23.83 -32.59
C LYS A 250 0.88 22.72 -31.61
N ILE A 251 0.15 21.61 -31.55
CA ILE A 251 0.44 20.46 -30.70
C ILE A 251 1.05 19.32 -31.51
N VAL A 252 0.40 18.96 -32.64
CA VAL A 252 0.72 17.79 -33.46
C VAL A 252 1.02 18.14 -34.94
N GLY A 253 1.14 19.43 -35.27
CA GLY A 253 1.52 19.87 -36.61
C GLY A 253 3.02 19.74 -36.89
N PRO A 254 3.46 20.07 -38.12
CA PRO A 254 4.86 19.91 -38.55
C PRO A 254 5.84 20.80 -37.77
N GLU A 255 5.38 21.96 -37.29
CA GLU A 255 6.14 22.86 -36.41
C GLU A 255 5.32 23.16 -35.15
N PRO A 256 5.31 22.25 -34.16
CA PRO A 256 4.53 22.44 -32.94
C PRO A 256 5.15 23.57 -32.10
N ALA A 257 4.30 24.38 -31.47
CA ALA A 257 4.74 25.47 -30.61
C ALA A 257 5.38 24.91 -29.33
N THR A 258 6.59 25.35 -28.99
CA THR A 258 7.40 24.81 -27.87
C THR A 258 6.64 24.80 -26.53
N GLU A 259 5.80 25.81 -26.27
CA GLU A 259 5.02 25.87 -25.02
C GLU A 259 3.80 24.94 -24.99
N LEU A 260 3.27 24.56 -26.16
CA LEU A 260 2.08 23.71 -26.30
C LEU A 260 2.46 22.26 -26.55
N SER A 261 3.67 22.00 -27.05
CA SER A 261 4.19 20.66 -27.30
C SER A 261 4.36 19.82 -26.03
N ARG A 262 4.30 20.43 -24.84
CA ARG A 262 4.32 19.75 -23.53
C ARG A 262 2.98 19.13 -23.09
N PHE A 263 1.89 19.32 -23.84
CA PHE A 263 0.58 18.80 -23.48
C PHE A 263 0.19 17.59 -24.31
N THR A 264 -0.45 16.58 -23.71
CA THR A 264 -0.80 15.36 -24.42
C THR A 264 -1.88 15.61 -25.48
N THR A 265 -2.95 16.34 -25.12
CA THR A 265 -4.11 16.59 -25.98
C THR A 265 -4.49 18.07 -26.08
N VAL A 266 -5.38 18.42 -27.02
CA VAL A 266 -5.98 19.77 -27.07
C VAL A 266 -6.80 20.08 -25.81
N TYR A 267 -7.50 19.08 -25.27
CA TYR A 267 -8.22 19.22 -24.01
C TYR A 267 -7.28 19.68 -22.89
N ASP A 268 -6.11 19.05 -22.76
CA ASP A 268 -5.10 19.40 -21.73
C ASP A 268 -4.60 20.84 -21.89
N VAL A 269 -4.40 21.31 -23.13
CA VAL A 269 -4.02 22.70 -23.41
C VAL A 269 -5.10 23.67 -22.92
N ILE A 270 -6.37 23.39 -23.19
CA ILE A 270 -7.49 24.27 -22.83
C ILE A 270 -7.58 24.42 -21.31
N ILE A 271 -7.50 23.32 -20.57
CA ILE A 271 -7.65 23.35 -19.10
C ILE A 271 -6.41 23.90 -18.38
N ALA A 272 -5.21 23.81 -18.99
CA ALA A 272 -3.97 24.26 -18.40
C ALA A 272 -3.60 25.72 -18.71
N THR A 273 -4.14 26.30 -19.79
CA THR A 273 -3.82 27.66 -20.21
C THR A 273 -4.72 28.68 -19.52
N ASP A 274 -4.17 29.62 -18.74
CA ASP A 274 -4.94 30.59 -17.94
C ASP A 274 -5.98 31.39 -18.74
N ARG A 275 -5.63 31.77 -19.99
CA ARG A 275 -6.54 32.49 -20.88
C ARG A 275 -7.81 31.68 -21.17
N PHE A 276 -7.66 30.37 -21.38
CA PHE A 276 -8.78 29.48 -21.67
C PHE A 276 -9.49 29.06 -20.39
N LYS A 277 -8.75 28.72 -19.33
CA LYS A 277 -9.29 28.32 -18.02
C LYS A 277 -10.30 29.32 -17.43
N LYS A 278 -10.11 30.62 -17.65
CA LYS A 278 -11.07 31.66 -17.23
C LYS A 278 -12.41 31.60 -17.97
N LYS A 279 -12.44 31.08 -19.19
CA LYS A 279 -13.63 31.00 -20.06
C LYS A 279 -14.22 29.60 -20.15
N LEU A 280 -13.37 28.59 -20.01
CA LEU A 280 -13.66 27.17 -20.04
C LEU A 280 -13.06 26.51 -18.79
N PRO A 281 -13.64 26.75 -17.60
CA PRO A 281 -13.31 26.01 -16.40
C PRO A 281 -13.24 24.50 -16.63
N ARG A 282 -12.29 23.86 -15.95
CA ARG A 282 -12.13 22.40 -15.93
C ARG A 282 -13.38 21.75 -15.34
N MET A 283 -13.83 20.66 -15.94
CA MET A 283 -14.93 19.85 -15.43
C MET A 283 -14.44 18.83 -14.38
N PRO A 284 -15.26 18.49 -13.37
CA PRO A 284 -14.85 17.61 -12.28
C PRO A 284 -14.76 16.12 -12.65
N ILE A 285 -15.31 15.68 -13.79
CA ILE A 285 -15.23 14.28 -14.25
C ILE A 285 -14.45 14.22 -15.56
N GLU A 286 -13.39 13.40 -15.59
CA GLU A 286 -12.65 13.06 -16.80
C GLU A 286 -12.79 11.56 -17.08
N VAL A 287 -13.02 11.20 -18.33
CA VAL A 287 -13.21 9.81 -18.78
C VAL A 287 -12.20 9.49 -19.88
N ASN A 288 -11.61 8.30 -19.82
CA ASN A 288 -10.60 7.82 -20.78
C ASN A 288 -9.45 8.80 -21.03
N SER A 289 -9.02 9.51 -19.98
CA SER A 289 -7.95 10.49 -20.06
C SER A 289 -6.59 9.81 -19.95
N VAL A 290 -5.83 9.77 -21.05
CA VAL A 290 -4.46 9.26 -21.04
C VAL A 290 -3.56 10.07 -20.11
N HIS A 291 -3.80 11.38 -20.00
CA HIS A 291 -3.09 12.22 -19.03
C HIS A 291 -3.31 11.72 -17.58
N GLN A 292 -4.54 11.33 -17.22
CA GLN A 292 -4.82 10.78 -15.89
C GLN A 292 -4.24 9.37 -15.68
N LEU A 293 -4.23 8.54 -16.72
CA LEU A 293 -3.57 7.24 -16.66
C LEU A 293 -2.07 7.38 -16.36
N MET A 294 -1.40 8.35 -16.98
CA MET A 294 0.04 8.59 -16.83
C MET A 294 0.43 9.27 -15.51
N LEU A 295 -0.48 10.02 -14.90
CA LEU A 295 -0.26 10.70 -13.62
C LEU A 295 -0.67 9.87 -12.40
N HIS A 296 -1.25 8.69 -12.61
CA HIS A 296 -1.80 7.88 -11.53
C HIS A 296 -0.77 7.62 -10.41
N ASN A 297 -1.08 8.01 -9.17
CA ASN A 297 -0.21 7.90 -7.99
C ASN A 297 1.15 8.66 -8.05
N ARG A 298 1.38 9.54 -9.03
CA ARG A 298 2.61 10.34 -9.08
C ARG A 298 2.54 11.52 -8.10
N PRO A 299 3.60 11.76 -7.31
CA PRO A 299 3.67 12.89 -6.37
C PRO A 299 3.86 14.25 -7.08
N ASP A 300 4.40 14.27 -8.30
CA ASP A 300 4.46 15.48 -9.14
C ASP A 300 3.31 15.46 -10.17
N PRO A 301 2.40 16.45 -10.17
CA PRO A 301 1.28 16.51 -11.10
C PRO A 301 1.69 16.84 -12.55
N LYS A 302 2.99 16.98 -12.88
CA LYS A 302 3.46 17.32 -14.23
C LYS A 302 4.05 16.11 -14.95
N MET A 303 3.59 15.88 -16.19
CA MET A 303 4.21 14.92 -17.09
C MET A 303 5.53 15.45 -17.64
N THR A 304 6.51 14.55 -17.80
CA THR A 304 7.74 14.83 -18.54
C THR A 304 7.46 14.97 -20.04
N ALA A 305 8.37 15.61 -20.78
CA ALA A 305 8.21 15.77 -22.23
C ALA A 305 8.21 14.41 -22.95
N GLU A 306 8.98 13.47 -22.43
CA GLU A 306 9.09 12.09 -22.92
C GLU A 306 7.78 11.33 -22.72
N ALA A 307 7.18 11.42 -21.54
CA ALA A 307 5.88 10.80 -21.23
C ALA A 307 4.75 11.33 -22.13
N VAL A 308 4.81 12.63 -22.48
CA VAL A 308 3.87 13.25 -23.44
C VAL A 308 4.03 12.66 -24.84
N GLN A 309 5.26 12.46 -25.30
CA GLN A 309 5.52 11.84 -26.61
C GLN A 309 5.02 10.40 -26.67
N VAL A 310 5.27 9.61 -25.62
CA VAL A 310 4.75 8.24 -25.49
C VAL A 310 3.22 8.24 -25.59
N SER A 311 2.56 9.11 -24.83
CA SER A 311 1.10 9.21 -24.81
C SER A 311 0.51 9.59 -26.17
N ARG A 312 1.15 10.53 -26.88
CA ARG A 312 0.72 10.92 -28.23
C ARG A 312 0.88 9.82 -29.25
N LEU A 313 1.94 9.00 -29.17
CA LEU A 313 2.08 7.86 -30.07
C LEU A 313 0.91 6.89 -29.87
N VAL A 314 0.58 6.56 -28.61
CA VAL A 314 -0.56 5.70 -28.29
C VAL A 314 -1.86 6.29 -28.81
N LEU A 315 -2.16 7.56 -28.52
CA LEU A 315 -3.38 8.22 -28.99
C LEU A 315 -3.48 8.28 -30.51
N SER A 316 -2.37 8.54 -31.20
CA SER A 316 -2.36 8.58 -32.67
C SER A 316 -2.72 7.23 -33.32
N LYS A 317 -2.48 6.12 -32.62
CA LYS A 317 -2.71 4.76 -33.13
C LYS A 317 -4.00 4.14 -32.62
N TYR A 318 -4.35 4.42 -31.36
CA TYR A 318 -5.43 3.75 -30.63
C TYR A 318 -6.43 4.73 -30.02
N GLY A 319 -6.41 6.02 -30.37
CA GLY A 319 -7.35 7.02 -29.82
C GLY A 319 -8.83 6.69 -30.04
N ASN A 320 -9.15 5.97 -31.12
CA ASN A 320 -10.50 5.45 -31.38
C ASN A 320 -10.85 4.15 -30.63
N ASN A 321 -9.89 3.54 -29.94
CA ASN A 321 -10.06 2.32 -29.17
C ASN A 321 -9.52 2.54 -27.74
N PRO A 322 -10.36 3.12 -26.84
CA PRO A 322 -9.94 3.44 -25.48
C PRO A 322 -9.43 2.24 -24.67
N ARG A 323 -9.91 1.02 -24.98
CA ARG A 323 -9.41 -0.22 -24.36
C ARG A 323 -7.95 -0.44 -24.71
N MET A 324 -7.65 -0.48 -26.01
CA MET A 324 -6.28 -0.70 -26.49
C MET A 324 -5.34 0.43 -26.07
N ALA A 325 -5.81 1.68 -26.06
CA ALA A 325 -5.03 2.80 -25.54
C ALA A 325 -4.67 2.59 -24.05
N THR A 326 -5.63 2.15 -23.23
CA THR A 326 -5.39 1.88 -21.81
C THR A 326 -4.48 0.67 -21.58
N GLU A 327 -4.67 -0.42 -22.33
CA GLU A 327 -3.82 -1.61 -22.24
C GLU A 327 -2.37 -1.30 -22.68
N MET A 328 -2.22 -0.53 -23.75
CA MET A 328 -0.91 -0.11 -24.30
C MET A 328 -0.16 0.81 -23.32
N ILE A 329 -0.84 1.82 -22.75
CA ILE A 329 -0.24 2.67 -21.70
C ILE A 329 0.16 1.82 -20.50
N SER A 330 -0.71 0.91 -20.06
CA SER A 330 -0.39 0.02 -18.95
C SER A 330 0.81 -0.89 -19.26
N SER A 331 1.05 -1.26 -20.52
CA SER A 331 2.24 -2.07 -20.88
C SER A 331 3.56 -1.32 -20.90
N ILE A 332 3.54 0.01 -20.86
CA ILE A 332 4.74 0.84 -20.93
C ILE A 332 4.86 1.77 -19.72
N GLN A 333 4.11 1.48 -18.65
CA GLN A 333 4.14 2.17 -17.37
C GLN A 333 4.42 1.17 -16.24
N GLU A 334 5.14 1.63 -15.22
CA GLU A 334 5.52 0.86 -14.02
C GLU A 334 4.29 0.21 -13.37
N GLU A 335 3.21 0.98 -13.18
CA GLU A 335 2.02 0.56 -12.46
C GLU A 335 1.21 -0.55 -13.16
N GLY A 336 1.51 -0.85 -14.44
CA GLY A 336 0.86 -1.95 -15.16
C GLY A 336 1.42 -3.34 -14.81
N TYR A 337 2.56 -3.38 -14.10
CA TYR A 337 3.23 -4.60 -13.62
C TYR A 337 2.95 -4.88 -12.14
N ARG A 338 2.30 -3.96 -11.42
CA ARG A 338 1.97 -4.13 -10.01
C ARG A 338 1.04 -5.34 -9.81
N LYS A 339 1.44 -6.27 -8.93
CA LYS A 339 0.72 -7.52 -8.64
C LYS A 339 0.38 -8.34 -9.91
N ILE A 340 1.19 -8.21 -10.97
CA ILE A 340 0.94 -8.93 -12.22
C ILE A 340 1.16 -10.43 -12.02
N GLN A 341 0.31 -11.21 -12.67
CA GLN A 341 0.46 -12.66 -12.73
C GLN A 341 1.16 -13.08 -14.02
N THR A 342 1.78 -14.27 -14.02
CA THR A 342 2.64 -14.77 -15.11
C THR A 342 1.93 -14.83 -16.48
N ASP A 343 0.66 -15.19 -16.50
CA ASP A 343 -0.19 -15.27 -17.69
C ASP A 343 -0.43 -13.90 -18.35
N ILE A 344 -0.71 -12.88 -17.55
CA ILE A 344 -0.95 -11.51 -18.03
C ILE A 344 0.36 -10.84 -18.42
N MET A 345 1.45 -11.18 -17.74
CA MET A 345 2.78 -10.64 -18.03
C MET A 345 3.20 -10.89 -19.47
N GLY A 346 2.92 -12.09 -20.03
CA GLY A 346 3.14 -12.38 -21.44
C GLY A 346 2.36 -11.43 -22.37
N LYS A 347 1.05 -11.26 -22.15
CA LYS A 347 0.22 -10.31 -22.92
C LYS A 347 0.76 -8.88 -22.80
N ARG A 348 1.14 -8.46 -21.60
CA ARG A 348 1.64 -7.11 -21.32
C ARG A 348 2.95 -6.82 -22.07
N LEU A 349 3.90 -7.75 -22.02
CA LEU A 349 5.19 -7.60 -22.69
C LEU A 349 5.08 -7.70 -24.22
N THR A 350 4.10 -8.45 -24.74
CA THR A 350 3.76 -8.45 -26.18
C THR A 350 3.21 -7.09 -26.62
N LEU A 351 2.31 -6.47 -25.85
CA LEU A 351 1.83 -5.10 -26.16
C LEU A 351 2.97 -4.07 -26.10
N ALA A 352 3.87 -4.20 -25.13
CA ALA A 352 5.07 -3.37 -25.06
C ALA A 352 5.99 -3.57 -26.28
N THR A 353 6.09 -4.80 -26.81
CA THR A 353 6.81 -5.11 -28.05
C THR A 353 6.17 -4.40 -29.24
N GLU A 354 4.84 -4.44 -29.36
CA GLU A 354 4.11 -3.70 -30.39
C GLU A 354 4.36 -2.19 -30.28
N PHE A 355 4.40 -1.62 -29.07
CA PHE A 355 4.74 -0.21 -28.88
C PHE A 355 6.11 0.15 -29.46
N LEU A 356 7.15 -0.64 -29.16
CA LEU A 356 8.50 -0.39 -29.66
C LEU A 356 8.55 -0.48 -31.19
N HIS A 357 7.84 -1.44 -31.80
CA HIS A 357 7.73 -1.52 -33.25
C HIS A 357 7.02 -0.31 -33.88
N HIS A 358 5.98 0.24 -33.24
CA HIS A 358 5.37 1.49 -33.71
C HIS A 358 6.30 2.70 -33.55
N ALA A 359 7.18 2.68 -32.54
CA ALA A 359 8.16 3.73 -32.32
C ALA A 359 9.34 3.66 -33.32
N ASP A 360 9.64 2.49 -33.88
CA ASP A 360 10.75 2.30 -34.85
C ASP A 360 10.65 3.22 -36.08
N GLY A 361 9.43 3.55 -36.51
CA GLY A 361 9.18 4.40 -37.67
C GLY A 361 9.15 5.91 -37.39
N ARG A 362 9.56 6.36 -36.19
CA ARG A 362 9.46 7.76 -35.76
C ARG A 362 10.84 8.43 -35.61
N GLU A 363 10.91 9.73 -35.88
CA GLU A 363 12.16 10.51 -35.70
C GLU A 363 12.64 10.52 -34.25
N ASN A 364 11.71 10.50 -33.29
CA ASN A 364 11.99 10.47 -31.86
C ASN A 364 12.08 9.04 -31.28
N LYS A 365 12.33 8.01 -32.11
CA LYS A 365 12.45 6.59 -31.71
C LYS A 365 13.25 6.39 -30.42
N THR A 366 14.44 6.98 -30.32
CA THR A 366 15.33 6.79 -29.16
C THR A 366 14.68 7.27 -27.86
N ILE A 367 13.99 8.41 -27.90
CA ILE A 367 13.30 8.96 -26.72
C ILE A 367 12.16 8.04 -26.30
N LEU A 368 11.33 7.61 -27.25
CA LEU A 368 10.19 6.72 -27.01
C LEU A 368 10.63 5.36 -26.46
N HIS A 369 11.69 4.75 -27.02
CA HIS A 369 12.22 3.49 -26.53
C HIS A 369 12.78 3.64 -25.11
N ASN A 370 13.55 4.69 -24.84
CA ASN A 370 14.18 4.88 -23.54
C ASN A 370 13.14 5.08 -22.43
N GLU A 371 12.12 5.93 -22.66
CA GLU A 371 11.06 6.17 -21.68
C GLU A 371 10.25 4.90 -21.42
N ALA A 372 9.83 4.19 -22.47
CA ALA A 372 9.06 2.95 -22.31
C ALA A 372 9.88 1.85 -21.62
N LEU A 373 11.12 1.61 -22.06
CA LEU A 373 11.97 0.56 -21.49
C LEU A 373 12.33 0.83 -20.04
N ARG A 374 12.58 2.10 -19.67
CA ARG A 374 12.81 2.48 -18.28
C ARG A 374 11.60 2.15 -17.41
N ASN A 375 10.40 2.57 -17.83
CA ASN A 375 9.18 2.31 -17.06
C ASN A 375 8.87 0.80 -16.98
N ILE A 376 9.18 0.02 -18.03
CA ILE A 376 9.07 -1.45 -18.01
C ILE A 376 10.09 -2.07 -17.06
N GLU A 377 11.34 -1.60 -17.07
CA GLU A 377 12.39 -2.08 -16.15
C GLU A 377 12.01 -1.79 -14.69
N ASP A 378 11.55 -0.58 -14.38
CA ASP A 378 11.07 -0.18 -13.05
C ASP A 378 9.86 -1.02 -12.61
N GLY A 379 8.96 -1.37 -13.54
CA GLY A 379 7.81 -2.23 -13.28
C GLY A 379 8.17 -3.70 -13.06
N LEU A 380 9.08 -4.25 -13.85
CA LEU A 380 9.60 -5.62 -13.70
C LEU A 380 10.38 -5.76 -12.38
N ASP A 381 11.14 -4.75 -11.98
CA ASP A 381 11.92 -4.77 -10.73
C ASP A 381 11.09 -5.12 -9.49
N GLN A 382 9.81 -4.73 -9.49
CA GLN A 382 8.86 -4.92 -8.39
C GLN A 382 8.18 -6.30 -8.36
N ILE A 383 8.37 -7.12 -9.39
CA ILE A 383 7.75 -8.43 -9.46
C ILE A 383 8.53 -9.42 -8.56
N PRO A 384 7.84 -10.26 -7.76
CA PRO A 384 8.49 -11.28 -6.95
C PRO A 384 9.28 -12.30 -7.80
N ASP A 385 10.44 -12.73 -7.29
CA ASP A 385 11.33 -13.71 -7.93
C ASP A 385 10.61 -15.03 -8.31
N THR A 386 9.60 -15.43 -7.54
CA THR A 386 8.79 -16.63 -7.78
C THR A 386 7.99 -16.60 -9.09
N ILE A 387 7.68 -15.41 -9.62
CA ILE A 387 7.02 -15.27 -10.93
C ILE A 387 8.01 -15.61 -12.05
N TYR A 388 9.27 -15.18 -11.92
CA TYR A 388 10.31 -15.43 -12.92
C TYR A 388 10.75 -16.89 -12.99
N ASP A 389 10.60 -17.64 -11.89
CA ASP A 389 10.90 -19.07 -11.84
C ASP A 389 10.05 -19.88 -12.83
N ASN A 390 8.83 -19.42 -13.10
CA ASN A 390 7.89 -20.07 -14.01
C ASN A 390 8.10 -19.70 -15.48
N ILE A 391 9.09 -18.86 -15.78
CA ILE A 391 9.39 -18.36 -17.12
C ILE A 391 10.61 -19.08 -17.69
N SER A 392 10.59 -19.42 -18.97
CA SER A 392 11.68 -20.05 -19.72
C SER A 392 11.92 -19.30 -21.01
N VAL A 393 13.17 -18.87 -21.23
CA VAL A 393 13.57 -18.09 -22.42
C VAL A 393 14.43 -18.96 -23.32
N HIS A 394 14.06 -19.09 -24.61
CA HIS A 394 14.79 -19.84 -25.62
C HIS A 394 14.86 -19.02 -26.92
N GLY A 395 16.01 -18.41 -27.22
CA GLY A 395 16.14 -17.48 -28.34
C GLY A 395 15.17 -16.30 -28.18
N ASN A 396 14.40 -15.99 -29.23
CA ASN A 396 13.39 -14.91 -29.21
C ASN A 396 12.02 -15.34 -28.68
N GLU A 397 11.89 -16.58 -28.22
CA GLU A 397 10.65 -17.13 -27.68
C GLU A 397 10.75 -17.24 -26.17
N VAL A 398 9.71 -16.77 -25.51
CA VAL A 398 9.54 -16.95 -24.08
C VAL A 398 8.34 -17.84 -23.85
N SER A 399 8.46 -18.75 -22.91
CA SER A 399 7.37 -19.60 -22.47
C SER A 399 7.18 -19.54 -20.97
N ALA A 400 5.94 -19.64 -20.52
CA ALA A 400 5.64 -19.66 -19.09
C ALA A 400 4.44 -20.57 -18.82
N LEU A 401 4.40 -21.16 -17.62
CA LEU A 401 3.23 -21.89 -17.15
C LEU A 401 2.20 -20.87 -16.62
N ASN A 402 0.96 -20.96 -17.11
CA ASN A 402 -0.15 -20.20 -16.56
C ASN A 402 -0.64 -20.85 -15.24
N HIS A 403 -1.62 -20.22 -14.59
CA HIS A 403 -2.23 -20.71 -13.33
C HIS A 403 -2.86 -22.10 -13.43
N GLN A 404 -3.23 -22.50 -14.64
CA GLN A 404 -3.80 -23.81 -14.96
C GLN A 404 -2.71 -24.84 -15.33
N GLY A 405 -1.43 -24.49 -15.20
CA GLY A 405 -0.30 -25.35 -15.56
C GLY A 405 -0.09 -25.52 -17.07
N GLN A 406 -0.77 -24.75 -17.91
CA GLN A 406 -0.62 -24.79 -19.36
C GLN A 406 0.53 -23.89 -19.80
N LYS A 407 1.33 -24.37 -20.76
CA LYS A 407 2.44 -23.62 -21.34
C LYS A 407 1.90 -22.58 -22.33
N THR A 408 2.21 -21.32 -22.08
CA THR A 408 1.99 -20.19 -23.00
C THR A 408 3.30 -19.82 -23.67
N MET A 409 3.25 -19.32 -24.90
CA MET A 409 4.42 -18.89 -25.67
C MET A 409 4.20 -17.50 -26.26
N TRP A 410 5.26 -16.69 -26.28
CA TRP A 410 5.21 -15.30 -26.71
C TRP A 410 6.56 -14.88 -27.31
N SER A 411 6.52 -13.98 -28.28
CA SER A 411 7.70 -13.44 -28.95
C SER A 411 7.86 -11.96 -28.57
N LEU A 412 9.10 -11.56 -28.31
CA LEU A 412 9.40 -10.23 -27.80
C LEU A 412 10.40 -9.47 -28.66
N HIS A 413 10.30 -8.16 -28.61
CA HIS A 413 11.38 -7.27 -29.05
C HIS A 413 12.66 -7.54 -28.24
N ASP A 414 13.81 -7.64 -28.90
CA ASP A 414 15.11 -8.02 -28.29
C ASP A 414 15.46 -7.23 -27.02
N LYS A 415 15.22 -5.90 -27.01
CA LYS A 415 15.40 -5.05 -25.81
C LYS A 415 14.53 -5.46 -24.61
N ILE A 416 13.26 -5.83 -24.83
CA ILE A 416 12.36 -6.28 -23.76
C ILE A 416 12.77 -7.69 -23.32
N LEU A 417 13.13 -8.55 -24.27
CA LEU A 417 13.67 -9.86 -23.98
C LEU A 417 14.94 -9.79 -23.12
N SER A 418 15.85 -8.87 -23.42
CA SER A 418 17.05 -8.63 -22.62
C SER A 418 16.72 -8.22 -21.18
N LEU A 419 15.73 -7.33 -20.97
CA LEU A 419 15.25 -6.99 -19.63
C LEU A 419 14.69 -8.22 -18.91
N LEU A 420 13.83 -8.98 -19.56
CA LEU A 420 13.23 -10.17 -18.97
C LEU A 420 14.28 -11.23 -18.61
N SER A 421 15.20 -11.52 -19.52
CA SER A 421 16.30 -12.46 -19.30
C SER A 421 17.18 -12.00 -18.14
N PHE A 422 17.43 -10.70 -18.02
CA PHE A 422 18.13 -10.12 -16.87
C PHE A 422 17.38 -10.39 -15.56
N PHE A 423 16.07 -10.12 -15.46
CA PHE A 423 15.31 -10.37 -14.24
C PHE A 423 15.15 -11.87 -13.93
N LYS A 424 15.07 -12.72 -14.96
CA LYS A 424 15.11 -14.18 -14.77
C LYS A 424 16.46 -14.63 -14.21
N GLN A 425 17.57 -14.15 -14.79
CA GLN A 425 18.91 -14.46 -14.27
C GLN A 425 19.08 -13.91 -12.86
N ARG A 426 18.53 -12.72 -12.57
CA ARG A 426 18.49 -12.15 -11.22
C ARG A 426 17.84 -13.09 -10.22
N SER A 427 16.67 -13.66 -10.52
CA SER A 427 16.04 -14.64 -9.63
C SER A 427 16.99 -15.82 -9.32
N THR A 428 17.65 -16.37 -10.35
CA THR A 428 18.62 -17.46 -10.18
C THR A 428 19.83 -17.04 -9.35
N THR A 429 20.44 -15.90 -9.66
CA THR A 429 21.58 -15.35 -8.92
C THR A 429 21.20 -15.04 -7.48
N ASN A 430 19.98 -14.53 -7.23
CA ASN A 430 19.49 -14.27 -5.88
C ASN A 430 19.47 -15.54 -5.02
N LYS A 431 19.01 -16.66 -5.58
CA LYS A 431 19.04 -17.97 -4.90
C LYS A 431 20.47 -18.43 -4.60
N LYS A 432 21.40 -18.26 -5.55
CA LYS A 432 22.83 -18.54 -5.32
C LYS A 432 23.40 -17.70 -4.17
N ILE A 433 23.02 -16.41 -4.06
CA ILE A 433 23.50 -15.54 -2.98
C ILE A 433 22.85 -15.89 -1.63
N GLN A 434 21.57 -16.30 -1.62
CA GLN A 434 20.94 -16.84 -0.40
C GLN A 434 21.69 -18.07 0.12
N ASP A 435 22.17 -18.92 -0.80
CA ASP A 435 22.96 -20.10 -0.49
C ASP A 435 24.48 -19.84 -0.47
N ILE A 436 24.94 -18.60 -0.36
CA ILE A 436 26.38 -18.24 -0.47
C ILE A 436 27.28 -18.91 0.56
N ALA A 437 26.71 -19.30 1.71
CA ALA A 437 27.39 -20.04 2.76
C ALA A 437 27.75 -21.48 2.33
N ASN A 438 27.04 -22.03 1.34
CA ASN A 438 27.34 -23.33 0.75
C ASN A 438 28.50 -23.20 -0.25
N LYS A 439 29.59 -23.92 0.01
CA LYS A 439 30.79 -23.92 -0.85
C LYS A 439 30.53 -24.50 -2.24
N ASP A 440 29.52 -25.37 -2.38
CA ASP A 440 29.14 -25.99 -3.65
C ASP A 440 28.46 -25.01 -4.62
N VAL A 441 28.03 -23.84 -4.13
CA VAL A 441 27.48 -22.79 -4.99
C VAL A 441 28.60 -22.15 -5.81
N VAL A 442 28.47 -22.24 -7.13
CA VAL A 442 29.40 -21.64 -8.09
C VAL A 442 28.73 -20.43 -8.76
N PHE A 443 29.42 -19.31 -8.69
CA PHE A 443 29.06 -18.06 -9.37
C PHE A 443 29.77 -18.00 -10.72
N GLU A 444 29.00 -17.82 -11.77
CA GLU A 444 29.46 -17.68 -13.15
C GLU A 444 29.58 -16.20 -13.54
N GLN A 445 30.16 -15.91 -14.70
CA GLN A 445 30.32 -14.54 -15.16
C GLN A 445 28.98 -13.78 -15.21
N GLU A 446 27.93 -14.43 -15.70
CA GLU A 446 26.58 -13.87 -15.79
C GLU A 446 26.01 -13.48 -14.42
N ASP A 447 26.34 -14.23 -13.36
CA ASP A 447 25.90 -13.89 -12.00
C ASP A 447 26.55 -12.58 -11.52
N TYR A 448 27.84 -12.39 -11.80
CA TYR A 448 28.52 -11.15 -11.45
C TYR A 448 28.01 -9.97 -12.28
N GLU A 449 27.66 -10.17 -13.55
CA GLU A 449 27.04 -9.15 -14.39
C GLU A 449 25.68 -8.70 -13.84
N VAL A 450 24.88 -9.66 -13.35
CA VAL A 450 23.61 -9.37 -12.69
C VAL A 450 23.79 -8.54 -11.43
N ILE A 451 24.71 -8.93 -10.56
CA ILE A 451 25.03 -8.20 -9.33
C ILE A 451 25.55 -6.80 -9.68
N ALA A 452 26.46 -6.71 -10.65
CA ALA A 452 27.00 -5.44 -11.11
C ALA A 452 25.90 -4.47 -11.55
N LYS A 453 24.95 -4.95 -12.37
CA LYS A 453 23.82 -4.13 -12.83
C LYS A 453 22.84 -3.79 -11.70
N ASN A 454 22.40 -4.75 -10.89
CA ASN A 454 21.44 -4.52 -9.79
C ASN A 454 21.93 -3.47 -8.78
N PHE A 455 23.21 -3.52 -8.44
CA PHE A 455 23.80 -2.62 -7.46
C PHE A 455 24.54 -1.43 -8.10
N ASN A 456 24.52 -1.34 -9.44
CA ASN A 456 25.17 -0.30 -10.24
C ASN A 456 26.68 -0.14 -9.93
N ILE A 457 27.39 -1.27 -9.82
CA ILE A 457 28.83 -1.37 -9.54
C ILE A 457 29.56 -2.01 -10.73
N SER A 458 30.90 -2.01 -10.73
CA SER A 458 31.65 -2.68 -11.81
C SER A 458 31.57 -4.21 -11.68
N LEU A 459 31.81 -4.92 -12.79
CA LEU A 459 31.88 -6.40 -12.78
C LEU A 459 32.97 -6.91 -11.81
N TYR A 460 34.10 -6.22 -11.77
CA TYR A 460 35.19 -6.50 -10.84
C TYR A 460 34.72 -6.34 -9.38
N ASP A 461 34.01 -5.25 -9.08
CA ASP A 461 33.49 -4.99 -7.75
C ASP A 461 32.43 -6.00 -7.32
N ALA A 462 31.57 -6.45 -8.25
CA ALA A 462 30.60 -7.51 -7.97
C ALA A 462 31.28 -8.83 -7.59
N SER A 463 32.29 -9.25 -8.35
CA SER A 463 33.09 -10.43 -8.02
C SER A 463 33.81 -10.28 -6.68
N ARG A 464 34.40 -9.11 -6.44
CA ARG A 464 35.05 -8.78 -5.18
C ARG A 464 34.08 -8.81 -4.00
N LEU A 465 32.88 -8.23 -4.13
CA LEU A 465 31.84 -8.24 -3.09
C LEU A 465 31.41 -9.66 -2.73
N VAL A 466 31.17 -10.52 -3.73
CA VAL A 466 30.84 -11.93 -3.50
C VAL A 466 31.98 -12.65 -2.78
N SER A 467 33.23 -12.39 -3.18
CA SER A 467 34.41 -12.95 -2.48
C SER A 467 34.48 -12.50 -1.03
N LEU A 468 34.36 -11.20 -0.77
CA LEU A 468 34.36 -10.64 0.60
C LEU A 468 33.23 -11.20 1.44
N LEU A 469 32.06 -11.45 0.83
CA LEU A 469 30.92 -12.04 1.50
C LEU A 469 31.15 -13.52 1.83
N ARG A 470 31.72 -14.31 0.90
CA ARG A 470 32.11 -15.72 1.17
C ARG A 470 33.11 -15.83 2.31
N ASP A 471 34.07 -14.90 2.40
CA ASP A 471 35.02 -14.86 3.51
C ASP A 471 34.36 -14.62 4.88
N CYS A 472 33.12 -14.13 4.90
CA CYS A 472 32.34 -13.96 6.11
C CYS A 472 31.70 -15.26 6.62
N PHE A 473 31.86 -16.41 5.96
CA PHE A 473 31.31 -17.68 6.40
C PHE A 473 32.38 -18.72 6.75
N GLU A 474 32.06 -19.61 7.69
CA GLU A 474 32.83 -20.82 8.00
C GLU A 474 32.49 -21.97 7.04
N ASP A 475 33.30 -23.03 7.11
CA ASP A 475 33.13 -24.24 6.29
C ASP A 475 31.80 -24.96 6.53
N ASP A 476 31.21 -24.79 7.71
CA ASP A 476 29.89 -25.31 8.09
C ASP A 476 28.74 -24.30 7.85
N GLY A 477 29.02 -23.19 7.18
CA GLY A 477 28.06 -22.15 6.82
C GLY A 477 27.76 -21.12 7.92
N ARG A 478 28.51 -21.12 9.04
CA ARG A 478 28.32 -20.15 10.13
C ARG A 478 28.86 -18.77 9.81
N PHE A 479 28.16 -17.73 10.26
CA PHE A 479 28.56 -16.35 9.97
C PHE A 479 29.66 -15.87 10.94
N ARG A 480 30.75 -15.32 10.38
CA ARG A 480 31.94 -14.83 11.10
C ARG A 480 31.95 -13.31 11.17
N ARG A 481 31.70 -12.80 12.37
CA ARG A 481 31.82 -11.37 12.67
C ARG A 481 33.21 -10.79 12.39
N ALA A 482 34.27 -11.46 12.85
CA ALA A 482 35.62 -10.95 12.72
C ALA A 482 36.04 -10.77 11.25
N SER A 483 35.65 -11.70 10.37
CA SER A 483 35.87 -11.58 8.93
C SER A 483 35.08 -10.41 8.34
N PHE A 484 33.80 -10.28 8.72
CA PHE A 484 32.97 -9.17 8.25
C PHE A 484 33.56 -7.81 8.66
N GLU A 485 33.92 -7.64 9.94
CA GLU A 485 34.49 -6.39 10.47
C GLU A 485 35.80 -6.00 9.76
N LYS A 486 36.65 -6.99 9.46
CA LYS A 486 37.87 -6.79 8.66
C LYS A 486 37.56 -6.28 7.26
N ASN A 487 36.45 -6.72 6.67
CA ASN A 487 36.03 -6.37 5.31
C ASN A 487 35.22 -5.06 5.24
N VAL A 488 34.80 -4.49 6.38
CA VAL A 488 34.01 -3.22 6.44
C VAL A 488 34.65 -2.08 5.64
N PRO A 489 35.97 -1.79 5.72
CA PRO A 489 36.58 -0.71 4.93
C PRO A 489 36.40 -0.89 3.41
N GLU A 490 36.29 -2.13 2.94
CA GLU A 490 36.02 -2.44 1.53
C GLU A 490 34.53 -2.30 1.22
N PHE A 491 33.65 -2.74 2.13
CA PHE A 491 32.19 -2.61 1.94
C PHE A 491 31.72 -1.16 1.86
N VAL A 492 32.25 -0.27 2.71
CA VAL A 492 31.78 1.13 2.81
C VAL A 492 31.92 1.89 1.48
N GLN A 493 32.85 1.49 0.60
CA GLN A 493 33.06 2.10 -0.72
C GLN A 493 31.81 2.05 -1.62
N TYR A 494 30.87 1.15 -1.33
CA TYR A 494 29.64 0.95 -2.10
C TYR A 494 28.38 1.59 -1.46
N GLU A 495 28.53 2.29 -0.33
CA GLU A 495 27.47 3.06 0.33
C GLU A 495 26.17 2.27 0.58
N GLY A 496 24.99 2.88 0.40
CA GLY A 496 23.69 2.24 0.63
C GLY A 496 23.45 0.97 -0.22
N ARG A 497 24.19 0.77 -1.32
CA ARG A 497 24.03 -0.41 -2.19
C ARG A 497 24.55 -1.68 -1.53
N VAL A 498 25.68 -1.61 -0.81
CA VAL A 498 26.16 -2.77 -0.04
C VAL A 498 25.22 -3.10 1.11
N PHE A 499 24.59 -2.09 1.74
CA PHE A 499 23.59 -2.36 2.75
C PHE A 499 22.39 -3.09 2.15
N ALA A 500 21.85 -2.60 1.03
CA ALA A 500 20.73 -3.25 0.34
C ALA A 500 21.06 -4.71 -0.01
N PHE A 501 22.26 -4.95 -0.56
CA PHE A 501 22.78 -6.28 -0.88
C PHE A 501 22.80 -7.17 0.37
N LEU A 502 23.54 -6.77 1.40
CA LEU A 502 23.71 -7.58 2.60
C LEU A 502 22.38 -7.81 3.33
N TRP A 503 21.54 -6.78 3.44
CA TRP A 503 20.23 -6.89 4.09
C TRP A 503 19.33 -7.85 3.34
N HIS A 504 19.23 -7.72 2.03
CA HIS A 504 18.36 -8.56 1.22
C HIS A 504 18.69 -10.05 1.37
N TYR A 505 19.98 -10.42 1.34
CA TYR A 505 20.38 -11.83 1.37
C TYR A 505 20.62 -12.40 2.77
N LEU A 506 21.11 -11.61 3.72
CA LEU A 506 21.55 -12.13 5.03
C LEU A 506 20.60 -11.83 6.19
N LYS A 507 19.49 -11.10 5.97
CA LYS A 507 18.56 -10.79 7.08
C LYS A 507 17.87 -12.02 7.66
N GLU A 508 17.73 -13.11 6.90
CA GLU A 508 17.08 -14.38 7.31
C GLU A 508 18.07 -15.55 7.44
N LEU A 509 19.28 -15.33 8.00
CA LEU A 509 20.20 -16.43 8.31
C LEU A 509 19.53 -17.52 9.17
N GLU A 510 19.85 -18.79 8.93
CA GLU A 510 19.14 -19.95 9.46
C GLU A 510 19.04 -19.95 11.00
N THR A 511 20.15 -19.64 11.70
CA THR A 511 20.17 -19.74 13.16
C THR A 511 20.15 -18.40 13.87
N ARG A 512 19.55 -18.38 15.07
CA ARG A 512 19.49 -17.18 15.92
C ARG A 512 20.88 -16.58 16.18
N LYS A 513 21.88 -17.43 16.43
CA LYS A 513 23.25 -16.98 16.71
C LYS A 513 23.81 -16.21 15.52
N ASP A 514 23.62 -16.73 14.30
CA ASP A 514 24.09 -16.10 13.07
C ASP A 514 23.33 -14.79 12.80
N ARG A 515 21.99 -14.78 12.98
CA ARG A 515 21.19 -13.55 12.86
C ARG A 515 21.63 -12.44 13.83
N VAL A 516 21.93 -12.78 15.08
CA VAL A 516 22.42 -11.81 16.08
C VAL A 516 23.83 -11.34 15.72
N THR A 517 24.69 -12.26 15.30
CA THR A 517 26.06 -11.93 14.89
C THR A 517 26.04 -10.97 13.70
N PHE A 518 25.21 -11.25 12.70
CA PHE A 518 25.01 -10.39 11.54
C PHE A 518 24.43 -9.01 11.90
N LEU A 519 23.40 -8.96 12.77
CA LEU A 519 22.86 -7.69 13.27
C LEU A 519 23.95 -6.80 13.88
N ASN A 520 24.84 -7.37 14.69
CA ASN A 520 25.90 -6.58 15.33
C ASN A 520 27.00 -6.19 14.33
N SER A 521 27.31 -7.04 13.36
CA SER A 521 28.23 -6.72 12.27
C SER A 521 27.72 -5.58 11.38
N ILE A 522 26.43 -5.59 11.00
CA ILE A 522 25.88 -4.59 10.08
C ILE A 522 25.73 -3.20 10.73
N GLN A 523 25.60 -3.14 12.06
CA GLN A 523 25.64 -1.85 12.80
C GLN A 523 26.96 -1.10 12.56
N ILE A 524 28.08 -1.83 12.54
CA ILE A 524 29.41 -1.26 12.31
C ILE A 524 29.54 -0.73 10.88
N LEU A 525 28.94 -1.43 9.92
CA LEU A 525 28.85 -0.95 8.54
C LEU A 525 28.06 0.36 8.48
N ILE A 526 26.84 0.37 9.03
CA ILE A 526 25.95 1.55 9.02
C ILE A 526 26.63 2.79 9.60
N ALA A 527 27.36 2.63 10.71
CA ALA A 527 28.05 3.73 11.37
C ALA A 527 29.12 4.41 10.49
N LYS A 528 29.56 3.76 9.40
CA LYS A 528 30.56 4.26 8.46
C LYS A 528 29.99 4.69 7.11
N LEU A 529 28.69 4.53 6.87
CA LEU A 529 28.05 4.94 5.61
C LEU A 529 27.83 6.46 5.58
N ASN A 530 28.02 7.08 4.42
CA ASN A 530 27.79 8.51 4.23
C ASN A 530 26.32 8.85 4.00
N ARG A 531 25.49 7.86 3.62
CA ARG A 531 24.06 8.05 3.29
C ARG A 531 23.12 7.15 4.13
N PRO A 532 23.03 7.36 5.46
CA PRO A 532 22.19 6.56 6.35
C PRO A 532 20.67 6.64 6.04
N GLN A 533 20.22 7.68 5.32
CA GLN A 533 18.82 7.84 4.94
C GLN A 533 18.35 6.77 3.94
N ASP A 534 19.22 6.34 3.04
CA ASP A 534 18.90 5.31 2.05
C ASP A 534 18.68 3.96 2.76
N VAL A 535 19.51 3.68 3.78
CA VAL A 535 19.40 2.50 4.66
C VAL A 535 18.07 2.50 5.42
N CYS A 536 17.69 3.64 6.00
CA CYS A 536 16.42 3.74 6.74
C CYS A 536 15.22 3.50 5.80
N ALA A 537 15.26 4.02 4.58
CA ALA A 537 14.20 3.79 3.59
C ALA A 537 14.10 2.30 3.17
N ILE A 538 15.24 1.61 3.01
CA ILE A 538 15.28 0.17 2.73
C ILE A 538 14.62 -0.61 3.87
N LEU A 539 14.99 -0.33 5.12
CA LEU A 539 14.44 -1.02 6.30
C LEU A 539 12.93 -0.82 6.44
N LEU A 540 12.44 0.42 6.30
CA LEU A 540 11.01 0.71 6.40
C LEU A 540 10.19 -0.01 5.32
N LYS A 541 10.66 0.03 4.06
CA LYS A 541 10.02 -0.71 2.97
C LYS A 541 9.99 -2.21 3.25
N ASP A 542 11.09 -2.78 3.71
CA ASP A 542 11.20 -4.21 3.98
C ASP A 542 10.24 -4.67 5.10
N ILE A 543 10.17 -3.92 6.20
CA ILE A 543 9.32 -4.26 7.36
C ILE A 543 7.84 -4.17 7.02
N PHE A 544 7.42 -3.09 6.33
CA PHE A 544 6.00 -2.74 6.19
C PHE A 544 5.37 -3.19 4.88
N ASN A 545 6.11 -3.32 3.78
CA ASN A 545 5.52 -3.80 2.52
C ASN A 545 5.05 -5.27 2.62
N SER A 546 5.72 -6.09 3.43
CA SER A 546 5.27 -7.45 3.80
C SER A 546 4.45 -7.43 5.08
N SER A 547 3.37 -6.64 5.11
CA SER A 547 2.57 -6.37 6.31
C SER A 547 1.87 -7.61 6.90
N ALA A 548 1.49 -8.59 6.07
CA ALA A 548 0.84 -9.82 6.51
C ALA A 548 1.84 -10.84 7.10
N GLU A 549 3.10 -10.78 6.69
CA GLU A 549 4.14 -11.68 7.13
C GLU A 549 4.87 -11.09 8.33
N VAL A 550 5.33 -11.96 9.23
CA VAL A 550 6.14 -11.56 10.38
C VAL A 550 7.40 -12.40 10.31
N SER A 551 8.56 -11.74 10.31
CA SER A 551 9.87 -12.35 10.12
C SER A 551 10.79 -12.06 11.31
N TYR A 552 11.92 -12.79 11.42
CA TYR A 552 12.91 -12.47 12.45
C TYR A 552 13.66 -11.17 12.12
N SER A 553 13.79 -10.83 10.84
CA SER A 553 14.42 -9.60 10.37
C SER A 553 13.64 -8.34 10.77
N ASP A 554 12.32 -8.39 10.94
CA ASP A 554 11.50 -7.23 11.34
C ASP A 554 12.04 -6.54 12.60
N ARG A 555 12.34 -7.32 13.64
CA ARG A 555 12.87 -6.81 14.91
C ARG A 555 14.26 -6.22 14.71
N ASN A 556 15.11 -6.92 13.96
CA ASN A 556 16.47 -6.46 13.69
C ASN A 556 16.44 -5.16 12.89
N GLY A 557 15.53 -5.03 11.92
CA GLY A 557 15.33 -3.82 11.13
C GLY A 557 14.88 -2.64 11.99
N LEU A 558 14.01 -2.85 12.98
CA LEU A 558 13.60 -1.80 13.93
C LEU A 558 14.74 -1.37 14.87
N ILE A 559 15.59 -2.30 15.30
CA ILE A 559 16.80 -1.97 16.08
C ILE A 559 17.74 -1.10 15.24
N LEU A 560 18.03 -1.51 14.00
CA LEU A 560 18.87 -0.73 13.08
C LEU A 560 18.24 0.62 12.72
N GLY A 561 16.93 0.65 12.49
CA GLY A 561 16.16 1.87 12.27
C GLY A 561 16.28 2.83 13.45
N THR A 562 16.16 2.32 14.68
CA THR A 562 16.29 3.13 15.90
C THR A 562 17.70 3.72 16.03
N ILE A 563 18.73 2.96 15.65
CA ILE A 563 20.11 3.44 15.61
C ILE A 563 20.25 4.62 14.62
N LEU A 564 19.67 4.49 13.42
CA LEU A 564 19.71 5.53 12.37
C LEU A 564 19.01 6.83 12.76
N LEU A 565 18.04 6.77 13.68
CA LEU A 565 17.37 7.96 14.21
C LEU A 565 18.26 8.78 15.15
N ARG A 566 19.42 8.27 15.60
CA ARG A 566 20.26 8.95 16.59
C ARG A 566 21.46 9.64 15.94
N LYS A 567 21.74 10.89 16.34
CA LYS A 567 22.94 11.65 15.93
C LYS A 567 24.23 11.06 16.49
N TYR A 568 24.16 10.52 17.70
CA TYR A 568 25.31 9.89 18.38
C TYR A 568 24.88 8.53 18.91
N ASN A 569 25.48 7.47 18.38
CA ASN A 569 25.18 6.12 18.84
C ASN A 569 26.32 5.59 19.73
N LYS A 570 26.16 5.70 21.05
CA LYS A 570 27.10 5.10 22.03
C LYS A 570 27.09 3.57 21.99
N GLU A 571 26.11 2.96 21.34
CA GLU A 571 25.93 1.50 21.27
C GLU A 571 26.49 0.88 19.98
N GLY A 572 27.05 1.68 19.06
CA GLY A 572 27.51 1.21 17.74
C GLY A 572 28.62 0.15 17.76
N GLU A 573 29.29 -0.03 18.91
CA GLU A 573 30.31 -1.07 19.14
C GLU A 573 29.85 -2.16 20.13
N SER A 574 28.65 -2.01 20.72
CA SER A 574 28.14 -2.92 21.73
C SER A 574 27.34 -4.06 21.09
N ASN A 575 27.33 -5.23 21.74
CA ASN A 575 26.46 -6.33 21.33
C ASN A 575 25.01 -6.04 21.70
N ILE A 576 24.19 -5.72 20.70
CA ILE A 576 22.77 -5.44 20.85
C ILE A 576 21.96 -6.63 20.35
N GLU A 577 21.08 -7.14 21.21
CA GLU A 577 19.98 -8.03 20.82
C GLU A 577 18.60 -7.35 20.99
N LEU A 578 18.58 -6.19 21.64
CA LEU A 578 17.40 -5.43 22.03
C LEU A 578 17.81 -3.97 22.29
N THR A 579 17.03 -2.99 21.81
CA THR A 579 17.36 -1.57 22.01
C THR A 579 17.26 -1.20 23.49
N PRO A 580 18.27 -0.53 24.08
CA PRO A 580 18.18 0.00 25.45
C PRO A 580 16.99 0.95 25.61
N GLU A 581 16.31 0.89 26.74
CA GLU A 581 15.12 1.71 26.96
C GLU A 581 15.48 3.19 27.19
N GLU A 582 16.72 3.44 27.62
CA GLU A 582 17.32 4.75 27.84
C GLU A 582 17.33 5.60 26.57
N VAL A 583 17.22 4.99 25.38
CA VAL A 583 17.07 5.71 24.11
C VAL A 583 15.84 6.62 24.11
N LEU A 584 14.77 6.25 24.82
CA LEU A 584 13.56 7.07 24.94
C LEU A 584 13.77 8.38 25.71
N LEU A 585 14.84 8.48 26.51
CA LEU A 585 15.20 9.68 27.28
C LEU A 585 15.95 10.72 26.44
N VAL A 586 16.39 10.37 25.23
CA VAL A 586 17.20 11.25 24.41
C VAL A 586 16.32 12.29 23.69
N GLN A 587 16.48 13.58 24.03
CA GLN A 587 15.80 14.69 23.35
C GLN A 587 16.69 15.36 22.29
N ASP A 588 17.89 15.82 22.66
CA ASP A 588 18.79 16.56 21.75
C ASP A 588 19.59 15.68 20.76
N GLY A 589 19.64 14.37 21.02
CA GLY A 589 20.41 13.39 20.24
C GLY A 589 19.64 12.75 19.09
N LEU A 590 18.41 13.17 18.79
CA LEU A 590 17.61 12.64 17.69
C LEU A 590 17.90 13.37 16.37
N ASN A 591 18.06 12.63 15.28
CA ASN A 591 18.12 13.15 13.92
C ASN A 591 16.69 13.47 13.44
N GLN A 592 16.34 14.75 13.49
CA GLN A 592 14.99 15.22 13.18
C GLN A 592 14.62 15.03 11.70
N ASP A 593 15.58 15.15 10.78
CA ASP A 593 15.32 14.94 9.35
C ASP A 593 15.01 13.47 9.06
N MET A 594 15.75 12.55 9.70
CA MET A 594 15.49 11.11 9.60
C MET A 594 14.15 10.74 10.24
N ALA A 595 13.85 11.29 11.42
CA ALA A 595 12.59 11.07 12.11
C ALA A 595 11.41 11.56 11.27
N LYS A 596 11.52 12.74 10.65
CA LYS A 596 10.51 13.28 9.75
C LYS A 596 10.30 12.39 8.52
N MET A 597 11.38 11.96 7.87
CA MET A 597 11.30 11.04 6.72
C MET A 597 10.58 9.73 7.09
N ALA A 598 10.90 9.16 8.25
CA ALA A 598 10.24 7.96 8.74
C ALA A 598 8.75 8.20 9.06
N THR A 599 8.42 9.32 9.72
CA THR A 599 7.02 9.70 10.01
C THR A 599 6.22 9.89 8.72
N ASP A 600 6.77 10.57 7.72
CA ASP A 600 6.12 10.78 6.43
C ASP A 600 5.85 9.43 5.72
N TYR A 601 6.81 8.48 5.78
CA TYR A 601 6.61 7.13 5.27
C TYR A 601 5.48 6.39 6.01
N ILE A 602 5.48 6.44 7.34
CA ILE A 602 4.51 5.72 8.20
C ILE A 602 3.09 6.26 8.01
N GLU A 603 2.92 7.58 7.96
CA GLU A 603 1.61 8.22 7.73
C GLU A 603 1.12 7.96 6.29
N LYS A 604 2.01 7.96 5.29
CA LYS A 604 1.66 7.59 3.90
C LYS A 604 1.23 6.13 3.79
N ASN A 605 1.87 5.22 4.52
CA ASN A 605 1.64 3.77 4.43
C ASN A 605 0.81 3.23 5.61
N ARG A 606 -0.10 4.06 6.16
CA ARG A 606 -0.92 3.76 7.34
C ARG A 606 -1.57 2.36 7.34
N GLU A 607 -2.15 1.95 6.22
CA GLU A 607 -2.80 0.64 6.11
C GLU A 607 -1.80 -0.51 6.33
N LEU A 608 -0.66 -0.47 5.66
CA LEU A 608 0.39 -1.49 5.78
C LEU A 608 0.92 -1.57 7.21
N VAL A 609 1.07 -0.42 7.87
CA VAL A 609 1.51 -0.33 9.26
C VAL A 609 0.49 -0.95 10.21
N ILE A 610 -0.80 -0.60 10.08
CA ILE A 610 -1.88 -1.17 10.89
C ILE A 610 -1.95 -2.69 10.71
N GLN A 611 -1.89 -3.16 9.47
CA GLN A 611 -1.91 -4.58 9.17
C GLN A 611 -0.72 -5.30 9.81
N LYS A 612 0.50 -4.73 9.75
CA LYS A 612 1.68 -5.29 10.41
C LYS A 612 1.49 -5.43 11.93
N PHE A 613 0.99 -4.38 12.60
CA PHE A 613 0.68 -4.44 14.03
C PHE A 613 -0.36 -5.52 14.34
N ARG A 614 -1.40 -5.65 13.50
CA ARG A 614 -2.45 -6.67 13.68
C ARG A 614 -1.88 -8.08 13.56
N SER A 615 -1.15 -8.37 12.49
CA SER A 615 -0.54 -9.69 12.25
C SER A 615 0.43 -10.09 13.37
N ILE A 616 1.21 -9.15 13.91
CA ILE A 616 2.08 -9.42 15.06
C ILE A 616 1.26 -9.71 16.33
N THR A 617 0.20 -8.93 16.59
CA THR A 617 -0.63 -9.07 17.78
C THR A 617 -1.45 -10.35 17.77
N GLU A 618 -2.02 -10.73 16.62
CA GLU A 618 -2.74 -12.00 16.42
C GLU A 618 -1.82 -13.19 16.70
N LYS A 619 -0.64 -13.23 16.06
CA LYS A 619 0.36 -14.28 16.31
C LYS A 619 0.79 -14.32 17.78
N LEU A 620 0.90 -13.17 18.44
CA LEU A 620 1.27 -13.10 19.85
C LEU A 620 0.18 -13.73 20.72
N PHE A 621 -1.07 -13.37 20.50
CA PHE A 621 -2.18 -13.90 21.28
C PHE A 621 -2.34 -15.40 21.08
N ASP A 622 -2.27 -15.86 19.83
CA ASP A 622 -2.34 -17.28 19.49
C ASP A 622 -1.20 -18.07 20.13
N SER A 623 0.04 -17.58 19.99
CA SER A 623 1.22 -18.22 20.58
C SER A 623 1.14 -18.26 22.11
N SER A 624 0.71 -17.17 22.76
CA SER A 624 0.61 -17.09 24.22
C SER A 624 -0.50 -17.98 24.81
N ALA A 625 -1.53 -18.28 24.02
CA ALA A 625 -2.65 -19.14 24.39
C ALA A 625 -2.35 -20.64 24.23
N GLN A 626 -1.20 -21.02 23.68
CA GLN A 626 -0.78 -22.41 23.51
C GLN A 626 0.15 -22.87 24.64
N LYS A 627 0.10 -24.17 24.98
CA LYS A 627 1.04 -24.78 25.95
C LYS A 627 2.36 -25.20 25.30
N THR A 628 2.29 -25.64 24.06
CA THR A 628 3.40 -26.12 23.24
C THR A 628 3.22 -25.52 21.85
N LEU A 629 4.27 -24.88 21.34
CA LEU A 629 4.29 -24.28 20.00
C LEU A 629 4.74 -25.32 18.98
N ALA A 630 4.16 -25.28 17.78
CA ALA A 630 4.70 -26.01 16.64
C ALA A 630 6.10 -25.47 16.27
N LYS A 631 6.95 -26.31 15.67
CA LYS A 631 8.36 -25.99 15.35
C LYS A 631 8.52 -24.72 14.51
N ASP A 632 7.53 -24.42 13.66
CA ASP A 632 7.57 -23.32 12.70
C ASP A 632 6.83 -22.06 13.19
N GLN A 633 6.23 -22.11 14.38
CA GLN A 633 5.53 -20.96 14.96
C GLN A 633 6.50 -20.05 15.74
N MET A 634 6.29 -18.74 15.61
CA MET A 634 7.10 -17.75 16.32
C MET A 634 6.77 -17.74 17.82
N PRO A 635 7.77 -17.80 18.71
CA PRO A 635 7.54 -17.76 20.15
C PRO A 635 6.98 -16.41 20.62
N SER A 636 6.03 -16.42 21.56
CA SER A 636 5.42 -15.21 22.14
C SER A 636 6.47 -14.23 22.66
N ARG A 637 7.55 -14.74 23.24
CA ARG A 637 8.69 -13.94 23.71
C ARG A 637 9.28 -13.08 22.58
N PHE A 638 9.47 -13.64 21.40
CA PHE A 638 10.00 -12.90 20.26
C PHE A 638 9.01 -11.82 19.81
N LEU A 639 7.71 -12.16 19.72
CA LEU A 639 6.66 -11.22 19.31
C LEU A 639 6.49 -10.05 20.30
N LEU A 640 6.61 -10.29 21.61
CA LEU A 640 6.65 -9.22 22.62
C LEU A 640 7.85 -8.29 22.45
N TYR A 641 9.03 -8.83 22.11
CA TYR A 641 10.19 -7.99 21.80
C TYR A 641 10.01 -7.22 20.50
N LEU A 642 9.43 -7.83 19.48
CA LEU A 642 9.13 -7.14 18.23
C LEU A 642 8.19 -5.96 18.47
N LEU A 643 7.08 -6.15 19.19
CA LEU A 643 6.20 -5.06 19.58
C LEU A 643 6.94 -4.00 20.41
N ARG A 644 7.84 -4.40 21.31
CA ARG A 644 8.64 -3.46 22.10
C ARG A 644 9.52 -2.58 21.20
N GLU A 645 10.20 -3.16 20.22
CA GLU A 645 11.02 -2.41 19.27
C GLU A 645 10.17 -1.48 18.38
N MET A 646 8.98 -1.92 17.96
CA MET A 646 8.04 -1.05 17.24
C MET A 646 7.65 0.15 18.11
N ILE A 647 7.30 -0.08 19.37
CA ILE A 647 6.90 0.97 20.31
C ILE A 647 8.04 1.97 20.54
N ILE A 648 9.27 1.49 20.71
CA ILE A 648 10.44 2.38 20.86
C ILE A 648 10.61 3.22 19.61
N TYR A 649 10.65 2.60 18.44
CA TYR A 649 10.82 3.31 17.16
C TYR A 649 9.73 4.36 16.95
N PHE A 650 8.46 3.99 17.17
CA PHE A 650 7.30 4.86 17.01
C PHE A 650 7.29 6.04 17.99
N SER A 651 7.81 5.82 19.21
CA SER A 651 7.96 6.89 20.21
C SER A 651 9.03 7.91 19.82
N LEU A 652 10.03 7.50 19.04
CA LEU A 652 11.12 8.39 18.61
C LEU A 652 10.72 9.21 17.38
N ILE A 653 10.06 8.60 16.40
CA ILE A 653 9.63 9.31 15.18
C ILE A 653 8.43 10.24 15.42
N GLY A 654 7.57 9.89 16.38
CA GLY A 654 6.34 10.64 16.67
C GLY A 654 5.23 10.39 15.65
N GLY A 655 4.29 11.34 15.55
CA GLY A 655 3.13 11.23 14.66
C GLY A 655 1.85 10.76 15.36
N SER A 656 0.71 11.07 14.74
CA SER A 656 -0.62 10.88 15.34
C SER A 656 -1.00 9.39 15.43
N MET A 657 -0.61 8.62 14.41
CA MET A 657 -0.83 7.17 14.40
C MET A 657 0.04 6.49 15.46
N ALA A 658 1.31 6.90 15.59
CA ALA A 658 2.21 6.34 16.58
C ALA A 658 1.71 6.54 18.01
N GLN A 659 1.30 7.75 18.34
CA GLN A 659 0.69 8.07 19.63
C GLN A 659 -0.53 7.18 19.93
N SER A 660 -1.41 7.04 18.95
CA SER A 660 -2.65 6.26 19.09
C SER A 660 -2.37 4.79 19.35
N ILE A 661 -1.42 4.19 18.61
CA ILE A 661 -1.01 2.79 18.79
C ILE A 661 -0.38 2.58 20.17
N ILE A 662 0.57 3.43 20.57
CA ILE A 662 1.26 3.30 21.87
C ILE A 662 0.25 3.38 23.01
N LYS A 663 -0.69 4.31 22.95
CA LYS A 663 -1.78 4.42 23.95
C LYS A 663 -2.58 3.14 24.07
N ARG A 664 -2.94 2.49 22.96
CA ARG A 664 -3.71 1.24 22.95
C ARG A 664 -2.91 0.05 23.46
N VAL A 665 -1.60 0.01 23.19
CA VAL A 665 -0.70 -0.97 23.81
C VAL A 665 -0.64 -0.78 25.33
N ILE A 666 -0.57 0.46 25.82
CA ILE A 666 -0.61 0.71 27.26
C ILE A 666 -1.93 0.22 27.88
N GLN A 667 -3.06 0.42 27.22
CA GLN A 667 -4.35 -0.05 27.74
C GLN A 667 -4.45 -1.58 27.79
N GLU A 668 -4.05 -2.28 26.72
CA GLU A 668 -4.11 -3.75 26.69
C GLU A 668 -3.14 -4.40 27.68
N PHE A 669 -1.89 -3.94 27.74
CA PHE A 669 -0.86 -4.53 28.59
C PHE A 669 -0.84 -3.94 30.00
N GLY A 670 -1.42 -2.75 30.21
CA GLY A 670 -1.58 -2.07 31.50
C GLY A 670 -2.77 -2.58 32.32
N ASN A 671 -3.65 -3.37 31.72
CA ASN A 671 -4.80 -3.98 32.37
C ASN A 671 -4.54 -5.48 32.65
N PRO A 672 -4.34 -5.92 33.90
CA PRO A 672 -4.10 -7.33 34.23
C PRO A 672 -5.34 -8.23 33.99
N GLN A 673 -6.51 -7.64 33.73
CA GLN A 673 -7.73 -8.34 33.33
C GLN A 673 -7.93 -8.40 31.81
N SER A 674 -6.96 -7.92 31.02
CA SER A 674 -7.05 -7.94 29.56
C SER A 674 -7.10 -9.37 29.01
N SER A 675 -7.57 -9.47 27.77
CA SER A 675 -7.74 -10.75 27.08
C SER A 675 -6.41 -11.50 26.96
N TYR A 676 -5.31 -10.76 26.79
CA TYR A 676 -3.96 -11.30 26.74
C TYR A 676 -3.59 -12.08 28.01
N TYR A 677 -3.68 -11.45 29.18
CA TYR A 677 -3.30 -12.10 30.45
C TYR A 677 -4.24 -13.23 30.83
N LYS A 678 -5.54 -13.14 30.51
CA LYS A 678 -6.53 -14.18 30.78
C LYS A 678 -6.28 -15.46 29.97
N LYS A 679 -5.88 -15.32 28.69
CA LYS A 679 -5.65 -16.45 27.78
C LYS A 679 -4.23 -17.00 27.86
N MET A 680 -3.27 -16.22 28.39
CA MET A 680 -1.87 -16.64 28.54
C MET A 680 -1.75 -17.93 29.35
N LYS A 681 -1.15 -18.96 28.73
CA LYS A 681 -0.84 -20.23 29.41
C LYS A 681 0.55 -20.28 30.01
N ASN A 682 1.51 -19.54 29.45
CA ASN A 682 2.91 -19.55 29.91
C ASN A 682 3.25 -18.32 30.77
N LYS A 683 3.16 -18.46 32.09
CA LYS A 683 3.44 -17.36 33.05
C LYS A 683 4.89 -16.87 33.05
N SER A 684 5.84 -17.59 32.45
CA SER A 684 7.22 -17.12 32.31
C SER A 684 7.33 -15.92 31.35
N GLU A 685 6.29 -15.68 30.53
CA GLU A 685 6.24 -14.60 29.55
C GLU A 685 5.86 -13.25 30.15
N LEU A 686 5.25 -13.24 31.35
CA LEU A 686 4.78 -12.03 32.03
C LEU A 686 5.87 -10.97 32.16
N ARG A 687 7.11 -11.37 32.42
CA ARG A 687 8.23 -10.43 32.53
C ARG A 687 8.47 -9.64 31.24
N TYR A 688 8.24 -10.24 30.06
CA TYR A 688 8.45 -9.58 28.78
C TYR A 688 7.27 -8.66 28.45
N ALA A 689 6.05 -9.05 28.84
CA ALA A 689 4.88 -8.17 28.76
C ALA A 689 5.05 -6.92 29.64
N LEU A 690 5.59 -7.06 30.85
CA LEU A 690 5.93 -5.91 31.70
C LEU A 690 7.02 -5.02 31.08
N GLN A 691 8.00 -5.59 30.38
CA GLN A 691 9.03 -4.81 29.65
C GLN A 691 8.43 -4.02 28.47
N LEU A 692 7.50 -4.61 27.72
CA LEU A 692 6.75 -3.92 26.68
C LEU A 692 5.95 -2.75 27.27
N LEU A 693 5.20 -3.00 28.34
CA LEU A 693 4.41 -1.98 29.03
C LEU A 693 5.29 -0.83 29.55
N GLN A 694 6.46 -1.14 30.11
CA GLN A 694 7.42 -0.14 30.57
C GLN A 694 7.87 0.76 29.42
N ALA A 695 8.28 0.17 28.30
CA ALA A 695 8.71 0.90 27.11
C ALA A 695 7.57 1.77 26.54
N ALA A 696 6.34 1.25 26.50
CA ALA A 696 5.18 2.01 26.04
C ALA A 696 4.86 3.20 26.95
N CYS A 697 4.89 3.01 28.27
CA CYS A 697 4.66 4.10 29.24
C CYS A 697 5.73 5.19 29.18
N ARG A 698 6.99 4.84 28.93
CA ARG A 698 8.03 5.85 28.70
C ARG A 698 7.88 6.50 27.33
N GLY A 699 7.53 5.73 26.32
CA GLY A 699 7.33 6.20 24.96
C GLY A 699 6.22 7.24 24.84
N ILE A 700 5.07 7.01 25.47
CA ILE A 700 3.92 7.94 25.40
C ILE A 700 4.22 9.31 26.00
N ARG A 701 5.18 9.41 26.93
CA ARG A 701 5.60 10.67 27.54
C ARG A 701 6.36 11.59 26.60
N ARG A 702 6.81 11.08 25.44
CA ARG A 702 7.40 11.90 24.39
C ARG A 702 6.35 12.67 23.58
N PHE A 703 5.06 12.39 23.81
CA PHE A 703 3.96 13.11 23.21
C PHE A 703 3.40 14.12 24.23
N ASP A 704 3.13 15.35 23.80
CA ASP A 704 2.47 16.40 24.60
C ASP A 704 0.96 16.08 24.78
N ASP A 705 0.64 14.99 25.48
CA ASP A 705 -0.74 14.60 25.82
C ASP A 705 -0.96 14.59 27.33
N SER A 706 -1.64 15.63 27.80
CA SER A 706 -2.08 15.79 29.19
C SER A 706 -2.94 14.62 29.69
N ARG A 707 -3.57 13.85 28.79
CA ARG A 707 -4.37 12.67 29.13
C ARG A 707 -3.55 11.42 29.43
N SER A 708 -2.23 11.45 29.24
CA SER A 708 -1.33 10.33 29.55
C SER A 708 -1.25 10.05 31.05
N SER A 709 -1.48 11.06 31.91
CA SER A 709 -1.47 10.89 33.38
C SER A 709 -2.50 9.88 33.86
N ALA A 710 -3.72 9.92 33.29
CA ALA A 710 -4.80 9.02 33.67
C ALA A 710 -4.45 7.53 33.43
N LEU A 711 -3.70 7.24 32.36
CA LEU A 711 -3.24 5.88 32.06
C LEU A 711 -2.26 5.36 33.14
N PHE A 712 -1.37 6.23 33.63
CA PHE A 712 -0.41 5.84 34.67
C PHE A 712 -1.08 5.60 36.02
N ASP A 713 -2.09 6.41 36.35
CA ASP A 713 -2.90 6.24 37.55
C ASP A 713 -3.68 4.91 37.52
N GLU A 714 -4.25 4.56 36.36
CA GLU A 714 -4.94 3.29 36.15
C GLU A 714 -4.01 2.08 36.35
N ILE A 715 -2.80 2.11 35.77
CA ILE A 715 -1.80 1.03 35.93
C ILE A 715 -1.41 0.87 37.40
N LYS A 716 -1.21 1.99 38.12
CA LYS A 716 -0.86 1.97 39.54
C LYS A 716 -1.98 1.40 40.40
N SER A 717 -3.24 1.76 40.11
CA SER A 717 -4.40 1.19 40.79
C SER A 717 -4.49 -0.34 40.62
N ASN A 718 -3.96 -0.86 39.52
CA ASN A 718 -3.92 -2.28 39.18
C ASN A 718 -2.68 -3.04 39.71
N GLN A 719 -1.77 -2.40 40.45
CA GLN A 719 -0.53 -3.04 40.94
C GLN A 719 -0.78 -4.38 41.64
N ASN A 720 -1.75 -4.43 42.57
CA ASN A 720 -2.07 -5.65 43.30
C ASN A 720 -2.59 -6.77 42.39
N ASN A 721 -3.31 -6.43 41.32
CA ASN A 721 -3.81 -7.38 40.34
C ASN A 721 -2.68 -7.93 39.47
N PHE A 722 -1.69 -7.11 39.10
CA PHE A 722 -0.49 -7.58 38.43
C PHE A 722 0.33 -8.56 39.27
N VAL A 723 0.46 -8.31 40.57
CA VAL A 723 1.15 -9.24 41.50
C VAL A 723 0.43 -10.59 41.54
N LYS A 724 -0.91 -10.61 41.49
CA LYS A 724 -1.71 -11.84 41.50
C LYS A 724 -1.56 -12.71 40.24
N LEU A 725 -1.12 -12.15 39.11
CA LEU A 725 -0.92 -12.93 37.88
C LEU A 725 0.10 -14.07 38.07
N ASN A 726 1.12 -13.83 38.91
CA ASN A 726 2.14 -14.82 39.22
C ASN A 726 2.72 -14.62 40.63
N GLY A 727 2.50 -15.62 41.50
CA GLY A 727 2.88 -15.58 42.92
C GLY A 727 4.38 -15.70 43.22
N ILE A 728 5.24 -15.75 42.20
CA ILE A 728 6.69 -15.86 42.41
C ILE A 728 7.28 -14.50 42.82
N ARG A 729 8.19 -14.50 43.80
CA ARG A 729 8.85 -13.29 44.34
C ARG A 729 9.50 -12.41 43.25
N SER A 730 10.14 -13.02 42.25
CA SER A 730 10.78 -12.29 41.15
C SER A 730 9.78 -11.49 40.29
N HIS A 731 8.57 -12.00 40.10
CA HIS A 731 7.50 -11.29 39.38
C HIS A 731 7.00 -10.09 40.18
N ARG A 732 6.75 -10.27 41.48
CA ARG A 732 6.37 -9.17 42.37
C ARG A 732 7.37 -8.01 42.32
N ILE A 733 8.67 -8.33 42.43
CA ILE A 733 9.74 -7.32 42.33
C ILE A 733 9.72 -6.61 40.96
N ALA A 734 9.45 -7.35 39.88
CA ALA A 734 9.35 -6.74 38.53
C ALA A 734 8.16 -5.77 38.42
N VAL A 735 7.01 -6.11 39.00
CA VAL A 735 5.82 -5.22 39.05
C VAL A 735 6.12 -3.97 39.89
N GLU A 736 6.71 -4.11 41.07
CA GLU A 736 7.07 -2.97 41.93
C GLU A 736 8.03 -2.01 41.20
N ARG A 737 9.07 -2.55 40.55
CA ARG A 737 10.01 -1.75 39.74
C ARG A 737 9.36 -1.08 38.53
N LEU A 738 8.41 -1.74 37.87
CA LEU A 738 7.66 -1.14 36.76
C LEU A 738 6.92 0.10 37.27
N ILE A 739 6.17 -0.02 38.37
CA ILE A 739 5.41 1.10 38.93
C ILE A 739 6.35 2.25 39.32
N GLU A 740 7.47 1.97 39.98
CA GLU A 740 8.46 3.01 40.29
C GLU A 740 8.97 3.74 39.03
N ARG A 741 9.31 2.99 37.98
CA ARG A 741 9.88 3.54 36.73
C ARG A 741 8.87 4.29 35.88
N ILE A 742 7.59 3.91 35.91
CA ILE A 742 6.55 4.63 35.18
C ILE A 742 6.43 6.06 35.70
N TYR A 743 6.67 6.33 36.98
CA TYR A 743 6.49 7.66 37.58
C TYR A 743 7.76 8.53 37.59
N GLN A 744 8.94 7.99 37.28
CA GLN A 744 10.15 8.79 37.14
C GLN A 744 10.06 9.71 35.91
N PRO A 745 10.16 11.04 36.03
CA PRO A 745 10.10 11.94 34.88
C PRO A 745 11.15 11.59 33.82
N LEU A 746 10.84 11.85 32.54
CA LEU A 746 11.89 11.87 31.50
C LEU A 746 12.80 13.06 31.86
N GLY A 747 14.05 12.76 32.22
CA GLY A 747 15.02 13.76 32.68
C GLY A 747 15.46 14.71 31.59
#